data_AF-A0A7W7FTY3-F1
#
_entry.id   AF-A0A7W7FTY3-F1
#
_cell.length_a   1.000
_cell.length_b   1.000
_cell.length_c   1.000
_cell.angle_alpha   90.00
_cell.angle_beta   90.00
_cell.angle_gamma   90.00
#
_symmetry.space_group_name_H-M   'P 1'
#
loop_
_entity.id
_entity.type
_entity.pdbx_description
1 polymer ?
#
loop_
_entity_poly.entity_id
_entity_poly.type
_entity_poly.pdbx_seq_one_letter_code
_entity_poly.pdbx_strand_id
1 'polypeptide(L)'
;MSVQLAFGLAAGAGLRCWLPTSGGRLAPRPAEDRAGAHPPGAPVAIGPAEAGPEAVREACRQLILLLDKGPEAAAAGVDLGGGFTSARLAGAHGDRRDAVLAALRVLGTDGADRLGDRTARLVALFGPSATKRVGAAAHAAVTEERWAALGLAAAASDLLGPEQLERLLELRAPDGIDPFPRGAASTLAGHLSLALSGYPQPRRLALILSLWEEVCARLVKRQRLAGLASTQTKADRIEKLRTRHQDYFNTAILRQATYALGNSMTLATAARWQPPRWWATWELTWLLHDAIASTALLRFARTVFDEGLAAAAEKHRGELLAADSLLDEETRSNAARRQEGVYSHPARPGCYVHQVLQLLEPGRAITPKTETAVRTRIAMARNYGEVVIDAVTQHLPTFERQYLHHCWNRQQRWQAGHLRRWRAAAGYTRAPGGWEQPPLEDSHAKELTQPLAQRLAANPDADPVTVEEPHDLLWYADLADALAPFDGHESATAVPGESMPELSYAGPPPGQEQPRPDSVPLAVAAVAQLVAFGAKPPPRCRSWTELAEGVSAAAVIAEASVGAFPIPAEVSTVDKQVIPGADLVVELGREPRQLAAWSGYMGNCIGDAWYADLARSGQCVLMALRDPVQDRILANLDIRRQTGGWHVSDLRARFNDSLDADLVAHIKTWVAALPAPAPPEPEPLEPAPPTRARGGSRRTAAARLPADLTRGLAAEVERELASTAVAAARRTYVVLARGLGRAGHPADFEPEAAVIALKRLRPAEHVDLVRTALATGLGASALWHATRVRPLTTAVGRLDPAQREYDRVATLTGPGPLPRSLRALVRRAAITPAHAMDEVARAIRTAIGALAHDEILARSVARRPAPELVCALAIAATCASPSTMEGLVRVSEPKKVTVPGFPASTLFDEDGPWQRALPSAAELGAPVRDFAERIAEHGLLIPSALLGKGGWPALWQRAHR
;
A
#
# COMPACT_ATOMS: atom_id res chain seq x y z
N MET A 1 -8.23 18.72 31.73
CA MET A 1 -8.05 18.60 30.27
C MET A 1 -8.73 17.29 29.85
N SER A 2 -8.99 17.08 28.55
CA SER A 2 -9.70 15.88 28.06
C SER A 2 -8.77 14.98 27.26
N VAL A 3 -8.85 13.67 27.52
CA VAL A 3 -8.12 12.64 26.79
C VAL A 3 -8.47 12.71 25.30
N GLN A 4 -7.44 12.77 24.44
CA GLN A 4 -7.58 12.75 22.99
C GLN A 4 -7.80 11.32 22.48
N LEU A 5 -8.80 11.15 21.62
CA LEU A 5 -9.22 9.89 21.04
C LEU A 5 -8.87 9.83 19.54
N ALA A 6 -8.98 8.63 18.97
CA ALA A 6 -8.88 8.40 17.55
C ALA A 6 -9.89 9.27 16.76
N PHE A 7 -9.57 9.53 15.49
CA PHE A 7 -10.40 10.32 14.56
C PHE A 7 -10.61 11.79 14.98
N GLY A 8 -9.74 12.34 15.83
CA GLY A 8 -9.79 13.74 16.26
C GLY A 8 -10.90 14.05 17.27
N LEU A 9 -11.41 13.03 17.96
CA LEU A 9 -12.40 13.17 19.02
C LEU A 9 -11.72 13.42 20.38
N ALA A 10 -12.44 14.01 21.33
CA ALA A 10 -12.00 14.15 22.71
C ALA A 10 -13.07 13.61 23.66
N ALA A 11 -12.65 13.07 24.81
CA ALA A 11 -13.60 12.65 25.84
C ALA A 11 -14.43 13.86 26.33
N GLY A 12 -15.76 13.70 26.38
CA GLY A 12 -16.68 14.74 26.82
C GLY A 12 -16.53 15.11 28.31
N ALA A 13 -17.06 16.27 28.70
CA ALA A 13 -17.05 16.70 30.10
C ALA A 13 -17.80 15.69 30.99
N GLY A 14 -17.20 15.29 32.12
CA GLY A 14 -17.77 14.29 33.04
C GLY A 14 -17.52 12.83 32.64
N LEU A 15 -16.82 12.57 31.53
CA LEU A 15 -16.41 11.23 31.10
C LEU A 15 -14.94 10.96 31.42
N ARG A 16 -14.62 9.70 31.69
CA ARG A 16 -13.26 9.20 31.90
C ARG A 16 -12.98 8.02 30.98
N CYS A 17 -11.70 7.78 30.69
CA CYS A 17 -11.24 6.64 29.89
C CYS A 17 -10.57 5.61 30.80
N TRP A 18 -10.86 4.32 30.62
CA TRP A 18 -10.23 3.22 31.34
C TRP A 18 -9.59 2.22 30.38
N LEU A 19 -8.38 1.78 30.74
CA LEU A 19 -7.60 0.79 30.00
C LEU A 19 -7.87 -0.61 30.56
N PRO A 20 -8.08 -1.61 29.66
CA PRO A 20 -8.18 -3.00 30.08
C PRO A 20 -6.81 -3.50 30.60
N THR A 21 -6.83 -4.30 31.66
CA THR A 21 -5.64 -4.96 32.23
C THR A 21 -5.55 -6.41 31.75
N SER A 22 -4.35 -6.84 31.33
CA SER A 22 -4.12 -8.20 30.83
C SER A 22 -4.55 -9.25 31.86
N GLY A 23 -5.41 -10.18 31.44
CA GLY A 23 -5.86 -11.32 32.25
C GLY A 23 -7.05 -11.07 33.18
N GLY A 24 -7.69 -9.89 33.15
CA GLY A 24 -8.98 -9.62 33.82
C GLY A 24 -9.01 -9.68 35.36
N ARG A 25 -7.89 -10.04 36.01
CA ARG A 25 -7.77 -10.18 37.47
C ARG A 25 -7.33 -8.91 38.20
N LEU A 26 -6.70 -7.97 37.49
CA LEU A 26 -6.26 -6.69 38.06
C LEU A 26 -7.31 -5.60 37.82
N ALA A 27 -7.45 -4.67 38.78
CA ALA A 27 -8.39 -3.56 38.64
C ALA A 27 -8.08 -2.70 37.40
N PRO A 28 -9.08 -2.33 36.58
CA PRO A 28 -8.91 -1.44 35.43
C PRO A 28 -8.24 -0.11 35.84
N ARG A 29 -7.36 0.41 34.98
CA ARG A 29 -6.62 1.65 35.26
C ARG A 29 -7.19 2.82 34.46
N PRO A 30 -7.34 4.01 35.06
CA PRO A 30 -7.73 5.20 34.31
C PRO A 30 -6.60 5.60 33.34
N ALA A 31 -6.97 6.05 32.14
CA ALA A 31 -6.01 6.65 31.21
C ALA A 31 -5.52 8.00 31.75
N GLU A 32 -4.25 8.30 31.48
CA GLU A 32 -3.59 9.53 31.91
C GLU A 32 -3.54 10.53 30.76
N ASP A 33 -3.75 11.81 31.06
CA ASP A 33 -3.75 12.91 30.09
C ASP A 33 -2.34 13.28 29.57
N ARG A 34 -1.28 12.68 30.12
CA ARG A 34 0.11 13.00 29.76
C ARG A 34 0.46 12.39 28.40
N ALA A 35 0.94 13.22 27.46
CA ALA A 35 1.44 12.76 26.17
C ALA A 35 2.52 11.68 26.34
N GLY A 36 2.31 10.52 25.70
CA GLY A 36 3.21 9.37 25.78
C GLY A 36 3.03 8.46 27.00
N ALA A 37 2.04 8.70 27.87
CA ALA A 37 1.77 7.82 29.02
C ALA A 37 1.21 6.45 28.61
N HIS A 38 0.53 6.39 27.45
CA HIS A 38 -0.10 5.19 26.92
C HIS A 38 0.28 4.98 25.46
N PRO A 39 0.31 3.73 24.96
CA PRO A 39 0.54 3.45 23.55
C PRO A 39 -0.47 4.20 22.66
N PRO A 40 -0.03 4.83 21.56
CA PRO A 40 -0.93 5.46 20.60
C PRO A 40 -1.98 4.46 20.09
N GLY A 41 -3.24 4.89 20.04
CA GLY A 41 -4.33 4.02 19.58
C GLY A 41 -4.72 2.89 20.52
N ALA A 42 -4.29 2.90 21.79
CA ALA A 42 -4.72 1.89 22.76
C ALA A 42 -6.26 1.86 22.93
N PRO A 43 -6.89 0.67 23.00
CA PRO A 43 -8.33 0.54 23.21
C PRO A 43 -8.70 0.93 24.64
N VAL A 44 -9.78 1.71 24.78
CA VAL A 44 -10.28 2.22 26.06
C VAL A 44 -11.80 2.10 26.14
N ALA A 45 -12.31 1.94 27.37
CA ALA A 45 -13.72 2.14 27.66
C ALA A 45 -13.93 3.59 28.11
N ILE A 46 -14.96 4.26 27.59
CA ILE A 46 -15.32 5.65 27.93
C ILE A 46 -16.68 5.66 28.59
N GLY A 47 -16.82 6.33 29.72
CA GLY A 47 -18.02 6.29 30.55
C GLY A 47 -17.97 7.29 31.70
N PRO A 48 -18.97 7.31 32.60
CA PRO A 48 -19.10 8.33 33.65
C PRO A 48 -17.95 8.31 34.65
N ALA A 49 -17.32 9.45 34.93
CA ALA A 49 -16.17 9.53 35.82
C ALA A 49 -16.42 8.97 37.24
N GLU A 50 -17.67 9.06 37.70
CA GLU A 50 -18.16 8.58 39.01
C GLU A 50 -18.67 7.12 38.99
N ALA A 51 -18.43 6.36 37.92
CA ALA A 51 -18.90 4.98 37.81
C ALA A 51 -18.25 4.06 38.85
N GLY A 52 -19.08 3.20 39.47
CA GLY A 52 -18.62 2.25 40.48
C GLY A 52 -17.64 1.19 39.94
N PRO A 53 -16.76 0.60 40.78
CA PRO A 53 -15.70 -0.32 40.35
C PRO A 53 -16.20 -1.60 39.64
N GLU A 54 -17.43 -2.02 39.89
CA GLU A 54 -18.06 -3.17 39.21
C GLU A 54 -18.47 -2.83 37.78
N ALA A 55 -19.08 -1.65 37.57
CA ALA A 55 -19.48 -1.18 36.25
C ALA A 55 -18.24 -0.99 35.34
N VAL A 56 -17.15 -0.42 35.88
CA VAL A 56 -15.89 -0.28 35.15
C VAL A 56 -15.28 -1.65 34.79
N ARG A 57 -15.30 -2.62 35.72
CA ARG A 57 -14.80 -3.98 35.45
C ARG A 57 -15.60 -4.68 34.36
N GLU A 58 -16.93 -4.58 34.40
CA GLU A 58 -17.80 -5.18 33.39
C GLU A 58 -17.59 -4.51 32.02
N ALA A 59 -17.50 -3.18 31.94
CA ALA A 59 -17.21 -2.48 30.69
C ALA A 59 -15.85 -2.87 30.10
N CYS A 60 -14.81 -2.97 30.92
CA CYS A 60 -13.50 -3.45 30.46
C CYS A 60 -13.52 -4.92 30.03
N ARG A 61 -14.34 -5.78 30.66
CA ARG A 61 -14.54 -7.16 30.23
C ARG A 61 -15.22 -7.22 28.86
N GLN A 62 -16.26 -6.42 28.64
CA GLN A 62 -16.93 -6.30 27.34
C GLN A 62 -15.98 -5.75 26.26
N LEU A 63 -15.13 -4.78 26.62
CA LEU A 63 -14.08 -4.30 25.73
C LEU A 63 -13.10 -5.43 25.37
N ILE A 64 -12.63 -6.23 26.31
CA ILE A 64 -11.73 -7.37 26.02
C ILE A 64 -12.39 -8.37 25.07
N LEU A 65 -13.68 -8.68 25.24
CA LEU A 65 -14.42 -9.55 24.32
C LEU A 65 -14.53 -8.93 22.92
N LEU A 66 -14.70 -7.61 22.82
CA LEU A 66 -14.73 -6.89 21.54
C LEU A 66 -13.37 -6.94 20.81
N LEU A 67 -12.27 -7.04 21.56
CA LEU A 67 -10.90 -7.05 21.04
C LEU A 67 -10.45 -8.43 20.52
N ASP A 68 -11.28 -9.48 20.62
CA ASP A 68 -10.93 -10.86 20.24
C ASP A 68 -10.43 -10.99 18.80
N LYS A 69 -10.99 -10.20 17.87
CA LYS A 69 -10.58 -10.17 16.45
C LYS A 69 -9.67 -8.99 16.07
N GLY A 70 -9.19 -8.22 17.06
CA GLY A 70 -8.30 -7.08 16.85
C GLY A 70 -8.77 -5.77 17.51
N PRO A 71 -7.87 -4.78 17.66
CA PRO A 71 -8.16 -3.52 18.35
C PRO A 71 -9.03 -2.54 17.56
N GLU A 72 -9.26 -2.76 16.26
CA GLU A 72 -9.98 -1.86 15.36
C GLU A 72 -11.45 -1.70 15.78
N ALA A 73 -12.09 -2.78 16.21
CA ALA A 73 -13.48 -2.80 16.62
C ALA A 73 -13.77 -1.83 17.78
N ALA A 74 -12.78 -1.60 18.66
CA ALA A 74 -12.91 -0.68 19.78
C ALA A 74 -13.14 0.77 19.33
N ALA A 75 -12.69 1.17 18.14
CA ALA A 75 -12.86 2.54 17.66
C ALA A 75 -14.28 2.84 17.14
N ALA A 76 -15.17 1.83 17.09
CA ALA A 76 -16.49 1.96 16.48
C ALA A 76 -17.53 2.66 17.35
N GLY A 77 -17.24 2.87 18.65
CA GLY A 77 -18.21 3.41 19.61
C GLY A 77 -19.24 2.39 20.07
N VAL A 78 -18.83 1.12 20.26
CA VAL A 78 -19.72 0.04 20.71
C VAL A 78 -20.17 0.30 22.14
N ASP A 79 -21.47 0.20 22.41
CA ASP A 79 -22.03 0.21 23.74
C ASP A 79 -21.54 -1.01 24.54
N LEU A 80 -20.81 -0.74 25.63
CA LEU A 80 -20.25 -1.71 26.56
C LEU A 80 -21.18 -1.95 27.76
N GLY A 81 -22.32 -1.26 27.83
CA GLY A 81 -23.27 -1.30 28.95
C GLY A 81 -22.95 -0.28 30.05
N GLY A 82 -23.94 0.05 30.88
CA GLY A 82 -23.75 0.93 32.04
C GLY A 82 -23.34 2.37 31.70
N GLY A 83 -23.65 2.84 30.48
CA GLY A 83 -23.23 4.15 29.98
C GLY A 83 -21.80 4.19 29.44
N PHE A 84 -21.15 3.03 29.25
CA PHE A 84 -19.82 2.93 28.68
C PHE A 84 -19.85 2.67 27.17
N THR A 85 -18.89 3.24 26.45
CA THR A 85 -18.68 3.03 25.02
C THR A 85 -17.22 2.69 24.73
N SER A 86 -16.97 1.91 23.68
CA SER A 86 -15.62 1.60 23.25
C SER A 86 -15.00 2.77 22.49
N ALA A 87 -13.71 3.02 22.67
CA ALA A 87 -12.94 3.93 21.83
C ALA A 87 -11.48 3.50 21.73
N ARG A 88 -10.70 4.25 20.95
CA ARG A 88 -9.24 4.17 20.93
C ARG A 88 -8.64 5.54 21.24
N LEU A 89 -7.48 5.56 21.89
CA LEU A 89 -6.70 6.78 22.11
C LEU A 89 -6.21 7.37 20.78
N ALA A 90 -5.79 8.63 20.81
CA ALA A 90 -5.17 9.28 19.66
C ALA A 90 -3.98 8.47 19.09
N GLY A 91 -3.83 8.48 17.77
CA GLY A 91 -2.78 7.74 17.06
C GLY A 91 -3.20 6.36 16.51
N ALA A 92 -4.45 5.93 16.71
CA ALA A 92 -5.01 4.76 16.02
C ALA A 92 -5.04 4.95 14.49
N HIS A 93 -4.81 3.87 13.75
CA HIS A 93 -4.87 3.84 12.29
C HIS A 93 -6.26 3.41 11.78
N GLY A 94 -6.50 3.61 10.48
CA GLY A 94 -7.79 3.37 9.83
C GLY A 94 -8.74 4.57 9.96
N ASP A 95 -9.97 4.40 9.49
CA ASP A 95 -11.05 5.36 9.67
C ASP A 95 -12.22 4.75 10.46
N ARG A 96 -13.31 5.51 10.59
CA ARG A 96 -14.52 5.04 11.26
C ARG A 96 -15.21 3.90 10.50
N ARG A 97 -15.09 3.82 9.17
CA ARG A 97 -15.68 2.76 8.34
C ARG A 97 -15.04 1.42 8.68
N ASP A 98 -13.71 1.37 8.77
CA ASP A 98 -12.98 0.16 9.14
C ASP A 98 -13.37 -0.33 10.54
N ALA A 99 -13.48 0.60 11.50
CA ALA A 99 -13.87 0.29 12.87
C ALA A 99 -15.27 -0.33 12.94
N VAL A 100 -16.24 0.24 12.21
CA VAL A 100 -17.62 -0.28 12.16
C VAL A 100 -17.66 -1.67 11.49
N LEU A 101 -16.90 -1.91 10.42
CA LEU A 101 -16.79 -3.24 9.81
C LEU A 101 -16.21 -4.28 10.77
N ALA A 102 -15.12 -3.91 11.47
CA ALA A 102 -14.50 -4.79 12.47
C ALA A 102 -15.46 -5.11 13.62
N ALA A 103 -16.19 -4.12 14.14
CA ALA A 103 -17.16 -4.32 15.18
C ALA A 103 -18.35 -5.20 14.74
N LEU A 104 -18.87 -5.01 13.52
CA LEU A 104 -19.93 -5.87 12.97
C LEU A 104 -19.48 -7.33 12.84
N ARG A 105 -18.23 -7.58 12.45
CA ARG A 105 -17.65 -8.96 12.38
C ARG A 105 -17.54 -9.66 13.74
N VAL A 106 -17.47 -8.89 14.84
CA VAL A 106 -17.41 -9.43 16.21
C VAL A 106 -18.83 -9.58 16.78
N LEU A 107 -19.68 -8.58 16.56
CA LEU A 107 -21.02 -8.50 17.17
C LEU A 107 -22.11 -9.29 16.41
N GLY A 108 -21.92 -9.55 15.11
CA GLY A 108 -22.93 -10.17 14.26
C GLY A 108 -24.18 -9.31 14.09
N THR A 109 -25.29 -9.93 13.68
CA THR A 109 -26.59 -9.26 13.55
C THR A 109 -27.20 -8.89 14.89
N ASP A 110 -27.02 -9.75 15.89
CA ASP A 110 -27.76 -9.70 17.16
C ASP A 110 -27.18 -8.66 18.12
N GLY A 111 -25.90 -8.34 17.99
CA GLY A 111 -25.24 -7.26 18.74
C GLY A 111 -25.06 -5.97 17.94
N ALA A 112 -25.59 -5.88 16.72
CA ALA A 112 -25.37 -4.73 15.86
C ALA A 112 -25.92 -3.44 16.46
N ASP A 113 -27.05 -3.52 17.17
CA ASP A 113 -27.73 -2.43 17.90
C ASP A 113 -26.80 -1.66 18.85
N ARG A 114 -25.84 -2.36 19.47
CA ARG A 114 -24.80 -1.77 20.35
C ARG A 114 -23.92 -0.73 19.66
N LEU A 115 -23.85 -0.70 18.34
CA LEU A 115 -23.13 0.33 17.58
C LEU A 115 -23.92 1.66 17.42
N GLY A 116 -25.09 1.80 18.06
CA GLY A 116 -25.89 3.02 18.07
C GLY A 116 -26.99 3.07 17.01
N ASP A 117 -27.34 4.27 16.53
CA ASP A 117 -28.43 4.43 15.56
C ASP A 117 -28.11 3.75 14.21
N ARG A 118 -29.13 3.09 13.62
CA ARG A 118 -28.98 2.36 12.34
C ARG A 118 -28.52 3.28 11.21
N THR A 119 -29.04 4.50 11.16
CA THR A 119 -28.70 5.47 10.10
C THR A 119 -27.25 5.90 10.25
N ALA A 120 -26.81 6.23 11.46
CA ALA A 120 -25.44 6.62 11.74
C ALA A 120 -24.41 5.55 11.32
N ARG A 121 -24.71 4.27 11.56
CA ARG A 121 -23.83 3.15 11.14
C ARG A 121 -23.76 2.99 9.63
N LEU A 122 -24.89 3.07 8.93
CA LEU A 122 -24.92 2.97 7.47
C LEU A 122 -24.22 4.16 6.80
N VAL A 123 -24.37 5.36 7.35
CA VAL A 123 -23.65 6.55 6.91
C VAL A 123 -22.14 6.41 7.17
N ALA A 124 -21.74 5.81 8.28
CA ALA A 124 -20.32 5.52 8.52
C ALA A 124 -19.72 4.56 7.48
N LEU A 125 -20.51 3.60 6.98
CA LEU A 125 -20.06 2.64 5.97
C LEU A 125 -20.09 3.20 4.54
N PHE A 126 -21.20 3.83 4.16
CA PHE A 126 -21.52 4.17 2.76
C PHE A 126 -21.67 5.68 2.50
N GLY A 127 -21.45 6.52 3.52
CA GLY A 127 -21.55 7.97 3.40
C GLY A 127 -22.94 8.43 2.92
N PRO A 128 -23.01 9.35 1.94
CA PRO A 128 -24.28 9.86 1.42
C PRO A 128 -25.10 8.81 0.64
N SER A 129 -24.48 7.69 0.25
CA SER A 129 -25.15 6.59 -0.46
C SER A 129 -25.92 5.64 0.48
N ALA A 130 -25.96 5.93 1.79
CA ALA A 130 -26.68 5.16 2.79
C ALA A 130 -28.21 5.30 2.66
N THR A 131 -28.82 4.57 1.73
CA THR A 131 -30.28 4.51 1.53
C THR A 131 -30.90 3.35 2.32
N LYS A 132 -32.25 3.35 2.44
CA LYS A 132 -32.99 2.24 3.04
C LYS A 132 -32.73 0.90 2.34
N ARG A 133 -32.57 0.92 1.01
CA ARG A 133 -32.31 -0.29 0.20
C ARG A 133 -30.90 -0.82 0.41
N VAL A 134 -29.90 0.05 0.34
CA VAL A 134 -28.50 -0.29 0.68
C VAL A 134 -28.41 -0.82 2.10
N GLY A 135 -29.14 -0.22 3.05
CA GLY A 135 -29.21 -0.69 4.42
C GLY A 135 -29.91 -2.04 4.63
N ALA A 136 -30.78 -2.47 3.71
CA ALA A 136 -31.36 -3.81 3.71
C ALA A 136 -30.39 -4.83 3.10
N ALA A 137 -29.75 -4.49 1.98
CA ALA A 137 -28.74 -5.33 1.34
C ALA A 137 -27.52 -5.56 2.26
N ALA A 138 -27.05 -4.52 2.96
CA ALA A 138 -25.95 -4.63 3.92
C ALA A 138 -26.33 -5.51 5.12
N HIS A 139 -27.57 -5.42 5.60
CA HIS A 139 -28.05 -6.32 6.66
C HIS A 139 -28.06 -7.78 6.19
N ALA A 140 -28.60 -8.05 5.00
CA ALA A 140 -28.56 -9.39 4.42
C ALA A 140 -27.13 -9.91 4.21
N ALA A 141 -26.20 -9.05 3.79
CA ALA A 141 -24.78 -9.42 3.67
C ALA A 141 -24.15 -9.78 5.03
N VAL A 142 -24.52 -9.09 6.11
CA VAL A 142 -24.07 -9.44 7.48
C VAL A 142 -24.69 -10.76 7.94
N THR A 143 -26.00 -10.96 7.74
CA THR A 143 -26.70 -12.20 8.10
C THR A 143 -26.16 -13.43 7.37
N GLU A 144 -25.83 -13.27 6.09
CA GLU A 144 -25.26 -14.33 5.26
C GLU A 144 -23.72 -14.41 5.36
N GLU A 145 -23.10 -13.66 6.28
CA GLU A 145 -21.65 -13.62 6.49
C GLU A 145 -20.82 -13.26 5.24
N ARG A 146 -21.40 -12.48 4.31
CA ARG A 146 -20.76 -12.01 3.07
C ARG A 146 -19.84 -10.82 3.32
N TRP A 147 -18.88 -11.00 4.23
CA TRP A 147 -17.98 -9.97 4.73
C TRP A 147 -17.08 -9.35 3.67
N ALA A 148 -16.63 -10.13 2.69
CA ALA A 148 -15.80 -9.64 1.59
C ALA A 148 -16.58 -8.70 0.66
N ALA A 149 -17.83 -9.03 0.34
CA ALA A 149 -18.73 -8.19 -0.45
C ALA A 149 -19.05 -6.88 0.30
N LEU A 150 -19.31 -6.97 1.61
CA LEU A 150 -19.54 -5.80 2.47
C LEU A 150 -18.32 -4.87 2.52
N GLY A 151 -17.11 -5.43 2.70
CA GLY A 151 -15.86 -4.67 2.71
C GLY A 151 -15.60 -3.96 1.38
N LEU A 152 -15.80 -4.64 0.25
CA LEU A 152 -15.67 -4.06 -1.08
C LEU A 152 -16.70 -2.96 -1.35
N ALA A 153 -17.97 -3.18 -0.97
CA ALA A 153 -19.02 -2.18 -1.12
C ALA A 153 -18.75 -0.93 -0.28
N ALA A 154 -18.29 -1.11 0.97
CA ALA A 154 -17.90 0.01 1.82
C ALA A 154 -16.73 0.80 1.20
N ALA A 155 -15.72 0.11 0.67
CA ALA A 155 -14.59 0.75 -0.02
C ALA A 155 -14.99 1.48 -1.32
N ALA A 156 -15.95 0.93 -2.08
CA ALA A 156 -16.41 1.52 -3.34
C ALA A 156 -17.46 2.63 -3.16
N SER A 157 -17.93 2.88 -1.93
CA SER A 157 -19.02 3.82 -1.64
C SER A 157 -18.74 5.26 -2.06
N ASP A 158 -17.48 5.68 -2.06
CA ASP A 158 -17.06 7.02 -2.49
C ASP A 158 -17.09 7.19 -4.03
N LEU A 159 -17.21 6.09 -4.78
CA LEU A 159 -17.14 6.06 -6.25
C LEU A 159 -18.45 5.67 -6.94
N LEU A 160 -19.33 4.97 -6.23
CA LEU A 160 -20.54 4.35 -6.74
C LEU A 160 -21.79 4.93 -6.06
N GLY A 161 -22.90 4.93 -6.79
CA GLY A 161 -24.21 5.30 -6.26
C GLY A 161 -24.91 4.13 -5.57
N PRO A 162 -26.05 4.38 -4.89
CA PRO A 162 -26.78 3.39 -4.10
C PRO A 162 -27.14 2.11 -4.86
N GLU A 163 -27.64 2.24 -6.09
CA GLU A 163 -28.07 1.09 -6.90
C GLU A 163 -26.90 0.19 -7.31
N GLN A 164 -25.72 0.78 -7.52
CA GLN A 164 -24.50 0.00 -7.80
C GLN A 164 -23.96 -0.67 -6.53
N LEU A 165 -24.10 -0.03 -5.37
CA LEU A 165 -23.72 -0.63 -4.09
C LEU A 165 -24.61 -1.82 -3.72
N GLU A 166 -25.92 -1.77 -4.01
CA GLU A 166 -26.81 -2.93 -3.86
C GLU A 166 -26.26 -4.15 -4.63
N ARG A 167 -25.81 -3.95 -5.89
CA ARG A 167 -25.22 -5.02 -6.71
C ARG A 167 -23.91 -5.57 -6.14
N LEU A 168 -23.05 -4.73 -5.57
CA LEU A 168 -21.83 -5.21 -4.89
C LEU A 168 -22.16 -5.98 -3.62
N LEU A 169 -23.15 -5.52 -2.87
CA LEU A 169 -23.65 -6.19 -1.66
C LEU A 169 -24.41 -7.48 -1.95
N GLU A 170 -24.68 -7.83 -3.21
CA GLU A 170 -25.26 -9.11 -3.65
C GLU A 170 -24.19 -10.12 -4.06
N LEU A 171 -22.92 -9.71 -4.21
CA LEU A 171 -21.84 -10.60 -4.59
C LEU A 171 -21.67 -11.76 -3.60
N ARG A 172 -21.34 -12.92 -4.15
CA ARG A 172 -21.00 -14.13 -3.39
C ARG A 172 -19.64 -14.62 -3.85
N ALA A 173 -18.78 -14.88 -2.88
CA ALA A 173 -17.53 -15.59 -3.15
C ALA A 173 -17.83 -17.09 -3.23
N PRO A 174 -17.10 -17.86 -4.03
CA PRO A 174 -17.17 -19.32 -4.00
C PRO A 174 -16.86 -19.87 -2.60
N ASP A 175 -17.38 -21.05 -2.27
CA ASP A 175 -17.20 -21.66 -0.95
C ASP A 175 -15.71 -21.83 -0.61
N GLY A 176 -15.34 -21.46 0.62
CA GLY A 176 -13.95 -21.53 1.10
C GLY A 176 -13.00 -20.50 0.49
N ILE A 177 -13.49 -19.57 -0.34
CA ILE A 177 -12.71 -18.49 -0.94
C ILE A 177 -13.05 -17.16 -0.26
N ASP A 178 -12.02 -16.49 0.24
CA ASP A 178 -12.11 -15.11 0.71
C ASP A 178 -11.29 -14.19 -0.22
N PRO A 179 -11.93 -13.42 -1.13
CA PRO A 179 -11.22 -12.47 -1.98
C PRO A 179 -10.78 -11.20 -1.24
N PHE A 180 -11.18 -11.05 0.03
CA PHE A 180 -10.85 -9.92 0.91
C PHE A 180 -10.38 -10.44 2.30
N PRO A 181 -9.32 -11.26 2.37
CA PRO A 181 -8.91 -11.89 3.63
C PRO A 181 -8.32 -10.87 4.61
N ARG A 182 -7.66 -9.84 4.08
CA ARG A 182 -7.01 -8.74 4.83
C ARG A 182 -7.03 -7.46 4.01
N GLY A 183 -6.99 -6.32 4.70
CA GLY A 183 -7.03 -4.97 4.11
C GLY A 183 -8.10 -4.09 4.75
N ALA A 184 -7.79 -2.81 4.95
CA ALA A 184 -8.77 -1.82 5.39
C ALA A 184 -9.63 -1.35 4.20
N ALA A 185 -10.94 -1.23 4.40
CA ALA A 185 -11.86 -0.72 3.37
C ALA A 185 -11.54 0.75 3.04
N SER A 186 -11.08 1.52 4.02
CA SER A 186 -10.60 2.90 3.82
C SER A 186 -9.40 2.99 2.88
N THR A 187 -8.42 2.10 3.05
CA THR A 187 -7.21 2.05 2.22
C THR A 187 -7.58 1.65 0.79
N LEU A 188 -8.42 0.63 0.63
CA LEU A 188 -8.93 0.23 -0.67
C LEU A 188 -9.73 1.35 -1.35
N ALA A 189 -10.54 2.12 -0.60
CA ALA A 189 -11.29 3.24 -1.14
C ALA A 189 -10.36 4.30 -1.78
N GLY A 190 -9.23 4.59 -1.11
CA GLY A 190 -8.20 5.47 -1.65
C GLY A 190 -7.59 4.93 -2.96
N HIS A 191 -7.23 3.65 -2.98
CA HIS A 191 -6.65 3.01 -4.17
C HIS A 191 -7.62 2.93 -5.34
N LEU A 192 -8.87 2.54 -5.09
CA LEU A 192 -9.94 2.52 -6.09
C LEU A 192 -10.17 3.93 -6.66
N SER A 193 -10.11 4.96 -5.81
CA SER A 193 -10.30 6.34 -6.24
C SER A 193 -9.18 6.81 -7.17
N LEU A 194 -7.93 6.46 -6.85
CA LEU A 194 -6.79 6.74 -7.72
C LEU A 194 -6.94 6.03 -9.07
N ALA A 195 -7.28 4.74 -9.07
CA ALA A 195 -7.37 3.94 -10.30
C ALA A 195 -8.60 4.28 -11.17
N LEU A 196 -9.75 4.58 -10.56
CA LEU A 196 -11.06 4.56 -11.26
C LEU A 196 -11.77 5.91 -11.39
N SER A 197 -11.31 6.97 -10.71
CA SER A 197 -11.99 8.27 -10.72
C SER A 197 -12.19 8.86 -12.12
N GLY A 198 -11.28 8.59 -13.06
CA GLY A 198 -11.35 9.04 -14.46
C GLY A 198 -12.46 8.38 -15.30
N TYR A 199 -13.08 7.29 -14.84
CA TYR A 199 -14.12 6.59 -15.60
C TYR A 199 -15.54 7.00 -15.17
N PRO A 200 -16.55 6.86 -16.05
CA PRO A 200 -17.95 7.08 -15.66
C PRO A 200 -18.44 5.97 -14.72
N GLN A 201 -19.42 6.28 -13.85
CA GLN A 201 -19.91 5.35 -12.81
C GLN A 201 -20.29 3.94 -13.32
N PRO A 202 -21.02 3.74 -14.43
CA PRO A 202 -21.33 2.39 -14.94
C PRO A 202 -20.07 1.58 -15.28
N ARG A 203 -19.04 2.27 -15.78
CA ARG A 203 -17.74 1.66 -16.09
C ARG A 203 -16.99 1.26 -14.83
N ARG A 204 -17.02 2.11 -13.79
CA ARG A 204 -16.41 1.80 -12.48
C ARG A 204 -16.97 0.51 -11.89
N LEU A 205 -18.30 0.36 -11.91
CA LEU A 205 -18.94 -0.87 -11.43
C LEU A 205 -18.50 -2.09 -12.25
N ALA A 206 -18.52 -2.00 -13.59
CA ALA A 206 -18.10 -3.11 -14.45
C ALA A 206 -16.66 -3.56 -14.18
N LEU A 207 -15.74 -2.63 -13.97
CA LEU A 207 -14.34 -2.92 -13.63
C LEU A 207 -14.20 -3.57 -12.25
N ILE A 208 -14.97 -3.13 -11.25
CA ILE A 208 -14.97 -3.72 -9.91
C ILE A 208 -15.56 -5.15 -9.92
N LEU A 209 -16.63 -5.38 -10.71
CA LEU A 209 -17.20 -6.72 -10.87
C LEU A 209 -16.22 -7.67 -11.57
N SER A 210 -15.59 -7.21 -12.67
CA SER A 210 -14.53 -7.96 -13.37
C SER A 210 -13.37 -8.31 -12.43
N LEU A 211 -12.93 -7.35 -11.60
CA LEU A 211 -11.90 -7.59 -10.60
C LEU A 211 -12.28 -8.69 -9.60
N TRP A 212 -13.51 -8.65 -9.09
CA TRP A 212 -14.01 -9.67 -8.17
C TRP A 212 -13.99 -11.06 -8.80
N GLU A 213 -14.56 -11.18 -10.02
CA GLU A 213 -14.61 -12.44 -10.76
C GLU A 213 -13.21 -13.00 -11.04
N GLU A 214 -12.28 -12.15 -11.49
CA GLU A 214 -10.89 -12.52 -11.78
C GLU A 214 -10.14 -13.00 -10.53
N VAL A 215 -10.28 -12.28 -9.40
CA VAL A 215 -9.63 -12.66 -8.13
C VAL A 215 -10.24 -13.96 -7.58
N CYS A 216 -11.56 -14.09 -7.57
CA CYS A 216 -12.22 -15.33 -7.14
C CYS A 216 -11.80 -16.52 -8.01
N ALA A 217 -11.81 -16.38 -9.34
CA ALA A 217 -11.38 -17.44 -10.24
C ALA A 217 -9.93 -17.86 -9.99
N ARG A 218 -9.02 -16.90 -9.74
CA ARG A 218 -7.63 -17.17 -9.40
C ARG A 218 -7.50 -17.90 -8.05
N LEU A 219 -8.24 -17.49 -7.03
CA LEU A 219 -8.21 -18.11 -5.71
C LEU A 219 -8.79 -19.53 -5.71
N VAL A 220 -9.93 -19.75 -6.39
CA VAL A 220 -10.48 -21.10 -6.62
C VAL A 220 -9.44 -22.00 -7.26
N LYS A 221 -8.78 -21.48 -8.30
CA LYS A 221 -7.76 -22.22 -9.02
C LYS A 221 -6.55 -22.55 -8.16
N ARG A 222 -6.09 -21.61 -7.32
CA ARG A 222 -5.01 -21.85 -6.36
C ARG A 222 -5.38 -22.88 -5.30
N GLN A 223 -6.59 -22.75 -4.72
CA GLN A 223 -7.09 -23.72 -3.74
C GLN A 223 -7.21 -25.11 -4.36
N ARG A 224 -7.68 -25.21 -5.60
CA ARG A 224 -7.72 -26.45 -6.38
C ARG A 224 -6.33 -27.06 -6.56
N LEU A 225 -5.33 -26.29 -7.00
CA LEU A 225 -3.95 -26.78 -7.15
C LEU A 225 -3.30 -27.19 -5.82
N ALA A 226 -3.53 -26.42 -4.75
CA ALA A 226 -3.08 -26.78 -3.40
C ALA A 226 -3.75 -28.08 -2.90
N GLY A 227 -5.05 -28.24 -3.19
CA GLY A 227 -5.80 -29.47 -2.92
C GLY A 227 -5.24 -30.66 -3.69
N LEU A 228 -4.92 -30.48 -4.98
CA LEU A 228 -4.27 -31.51 -5.80
C LEU A 228 -2.94 -31.95 -5.19
N ALA A 229 -2.07 -31.02 -4.83
CA ALA A 229 -0.79 -31.31 -4.18
C ALA A 229 -0.98 -32.11 -2.88
N SER A 230 -2.02 -31.80 -2.08
CA SER A 230 -2.32 -32.53 -0.84
C SER A 230 -2.75 -34.00 -1.04
N THR A 231 -3.16 -34.39 -2.25
CA THR A 231 -3.47 -35.80 -2.57
C THR A 231 -2.22 -36.66 -2.75
N GLN A 232 -1.05 -36.03 -2.89
CA GLN A 232 0.20 -36.72 -3.16
C GLN A 232 0.91 -37.12 -1.88
N THR A 233 1.73 -38.16 -1.99
CA THR A 233 2.58 -38.64 -0.91
C THR A 233 3.62 -37.58 -0.55
N LYS A 234 3.93 -37.45 0.75
CA LYS A 234 4.92 -36.48 1.24
C LYS A 234 6.29 -36.62 0.55
N ALA A 235 6.96 -35.47 0.42
CA ALA A 235 8.23 -35.29 -0.28
C ALA A 235 9.43 -36.02 0.37
N ASP A 236 9.35 -36.37 1.65
CA ASP A 236 10.37 -37.12 2.40
C ASP A 236 10.68 -38.51 1.80
N ARG A 237 9.83 -38.98 0.89
CA ARG A 237 9.95 -40.25 0.19
C ARG A 237 10.57 -40.16 -1.20
N ILE A 238 10.75 -38.96 -1.75
CA ILE A 238 11.34 -38.76 -3.08
C ILE A 238 12.76 -39.30 -3.12
N GLU A 239 13.57 -39.04 -2.10
CA GLU A 239 14.97 -39.46 -2.10
C GLU A 239 15.13 -41.00 -2.11
N LYS A 240 14.29 -41.71 -1.34
CA LYS A 240 14.27 -43.18 -1.36
C LYS A 240 13.84 -43.73 -2.73
N LEU A 241 12.92 -43.05 -3.39
CA LEU A 241 12.50 -43.41 -4.75
C LEU A 241 13.58 -43.10 -5.77
N ARG A 242 14.29 -41.98 -5.62
CA ARG A 242 15.44 -41.58 -6.45
C ARG A 242 16.55 -42.63 -6.37
N THR A 243 16.94 -43.03 -5.16
CA THR A 243 17.91 -44.13 -4.96
C THR A 243 17.41 -45.42 -5.61
N ARG A 244 16.14 -45.77 -5.42
CA ARG A 244 15.56 -47.00 -6.00
C ARG A 244 15.55 -46.99 -7.52
N HIS A 245 15.23 -45.85 -8.13
CA HIS A 245 15.28 -45.65 -9.58
C HIS A 245 16.73 -45.78 -10.08
N GLN A 246 17.68 -45.07 -9.46
CA GLN A 246 19.09 -45.14 -9.80
C GLN A 246 19.66 -46.57 -9.69
N ASP A 247 19.36 -47.29 -8.60
CA ASP A 247 19.83 -48.67 -8.37
C ASP A 247 19.36 -49.63 -9.48
N TYR A 248 18.18 -49.39 -10.03
CA TYR A 248 17.66 -50.19 -11.14
C TYR A 248 18.51 -50.00 -12.41
N PHE A 249 18.81 -48.76 -12.78
CA PHE A 249 19.68 -48.46 -13.93
C PHE A 249 21.13 -48.91 -13.67
N ASN A 250 21.63 -48.72 -12.44
CA ASN A 250 22.94 -49.21 -11.99
C ASN A 250 23.03 -50.74 -12.11
N THR A 251 21.96 -51.48 -11.79
CA THR A 251 21.93 -52.94 -11.95
C THR A 251 22.05 -53.34 -13.42
N ALA A 252 21.41 -52.61 -14.33
CA ALA A 252 21.49 -52.88 -15.76
C ALA A 252 22.90 -52.65 -16.32
N ILE A 253 23.54 -51.53 -15.97
CA ILE A 253 24.93 -51.24 -16.40
C ILE A 253 25.91 -52.24 -15.79
N LEU A 254 25.72 -52.65 -14.53
CA LEU A 254 26.56 -53.67 -13.90
C LEU A 254 26.44 -55.02 -14.59
N ARG A 255 25.23 -55.44 -14.99
CA ARG A 255 25.03 -56.67 -15.78
C ARG A 255 25.75 -56.58 -17.11
N GLN A 256 25.68 -55.43 -17.79
CA GLN A 256 26.36 -55.22 -19.07
C GLN A 256 27.89 -55.25 -18.90
N ALA A 257 28.42 -54.62 -17.86
CA ALA A 257 29.85 -54.65 -17.53
C ALA A 257 30.30 -56.08 -17.21
N THR A 258 29.51 -56.83 -16.45
CA THR A 258 29.78 -58.23 -16.10
C THR A 258 29.78 -59.12 -17.34
N TYR A 259 28.83 -58.90 -18.26
CA TYR A 259 28.80 -59.61 -19.54
C TYR A 259 30.03 -59.32 -20.39
N ALA A 260 30.48 -58.06 -20.44
CA ALA A 260 31.62 -57.64 -21.26
C ALA A 260 32.98 -58.05 -20.67
N LEU A 261 33.13 -58.03 -19.34
CA LEU A 261 34.40 -58.25 -18.64
C LEU A 261 34.53 -59.66 -18.04
N GLY A 262 33.44 -60.43 -18.00
CA GLY A 262 33.39 -61.75 -17.37
C GLY A 262 33.33 -61.71 -15.84
N ASN A 263 33.25 -62.89 -15.22
CA ASN A 263 33.05 -63.05 -13.77
C ASN A 263 34.29 -62.68 -12.90
N SER A 264 35.43 -62.38 -13.51
CA SER A 264 36.70 -62.03 -12.84
C SER A 264 37.04 -60.54 -12.98
N MET A 265 36.05 -59.66 -12.81
CA MET A 265 36.22 -58.22 -12.92
C MET A 265 37.02 -57.66 -11.72
N THR A 266 38.18 -57.07 -11.98
CA THR A 266 38.94 -56.29 -11.00
C THR A 266 38.47 -54.83 -10.97
N LEU A 267 38.75 -54.10 -9.89
CA LEU A 267 38.47 -52.65 -9.81
C LEU A 267 39.17 -51.86 -10.94
N ALA A 268 40.39 -52.24 -11.31
CA ALA A 268 41.12 -51.58 -12.39
C ALA A 268 40.49 -51.81 -13.78
N THR A 269 39.97 -53.01 -14.04
CA THR A 269 39.25 -53.31 -15.29
C THR A 269 37.88 -52.65 -15.33
N ALA A 270 37.18 -52.56 -14.19
CA ALA A 270 35.92 -51.84 -14.09
C ALA A 270 36.10 -50.33 -14.33
N ALA A 271 37.13 -49.71 -13.74
CA ALA A 271 37.41 -48.28 -13.89
C ALA A 271 37.81 -47.85 -15.32
N ARG A 272 38.32 -48.78 -16.14
CA ARG A 272 38.70 -48.53 -17.55
C ARG A 272 37.58 -48.88 -18.53
N TRP A 273 36.55 -49.59 -18.07
CA TRP A 273 35.45 -50.00 -18.93
C TRP A 273 34.58 -48.79 -19.27
N GLN A 274 34.22 -48.69 -20.55
CA GLN A 274 33.25 -47.73 -21.02
C GLN A 274 32.01 -48.48 -21.53
N PRO A 275 30.80 -47.93 -21.32
CA PRO A 275 29.59 -48.49 -21.90
C PRO A 275 29.70 -48.56 -23.42
N PRO A 276 29.05 -49.53 -24.09
CA PRO A 276 28.94 -49.54 -25.53
C PRO A 276 28.34 -48.23 -26.07
N ARG A 277 28.75 -47.79 -27.26
CA ARG A 277 28.30 -46.53 -27.86
C ARG A 277 26.78 -46.39 -28.06
N TRP A 278 26.04 -47.51 -28.12
CA TRP A 278 24.58 -47.53 -28.21
C TRP A 278 23.88 -47.38 -26.84
N TRP A 279 24.64 -47.44 -25.73
CA TRP A 279 24.09 -47.43 -24.38
C TRP A 279 23.35 -46.13 -24.06
N ALA A 280 23.92 -44.99 -24.44
CA ALA A 280 23.31 -43.67 -24.24
C ALA A 280 21.90 -43.58 -24.87
N THR A 281 21.75 -44.04 -26.11
CA THR A 281 20.46 -44.11 -26.82
C THR A 281 19.46 -45.02 -26.10
N TRP A 282 19.94 -46.13 -25.54
CA TRP A 282 19.09 -47.07 -24.81
C TRP A 282 18.59 -46.49 -23.49
N GLU A 283 19.49 -45.84 -22.74
CA GLU A 283 19.18 -45.16 -21.49
C GLU A 283 18.21 -43.98 -21.71
N LEU A 284 18.43 -43.17 -22.76
CA LEU A 284 17.49 -42.12 -23.16
C LEU A 284 16.13 -42.68 -23.58
N THR A 285 16.08 -43.82 -24.27
CA THR A 285 14.82 -44.47 -24.63
C THR A 285 14.06 -44.90 -23.37
N TRP A 286 14.75 -45.43 -22.36
CA TRP A 286 14.13 -45.78 -21.08
C TRP A 286 13.63 -44.56 -20.32
N LEU A 287 14.39 -43.47 -20.29
CA LEU A 287 13.99 -42.22 -19.67
C LEU A 287 12.80 -41.59 -20.39
N LEU A 288 12.75 -41.65 -21.73
CA LEU A 288 11.58 -41.27 -22.53
C LEU A 288 10.35 -42.09 -22.15
N HIS A 289 10.48 -43.42 -22.01
CA HIS A 289 9.37 -44.28 -21.59
C HIS A 289 8.89 -43.95 -20.18
N ASP A 290 9.83 -43.70 -19.26
CA ASP A 290 9.50 -43.29 -17.89
C ASP A 290 8.83 -41.91 -17.86
N ALA A 291 9.26 -40.97 -18.72
CA ALA A 291 8.64 -39.66 -18.83
C ALA A 291 7.20 -39.75 -19.36
N ILE A 292 6.94 -40.58 -20.37
CA ILE A 292 5.59 -40.84 -20.87
C ILE A 292 4.72 -41.47 -19.78
N ALA A 293 5.22 -42.50 -19.09
CA ALA A 293 4.49 -43.16 -18.02
C ALA A 293 4.17 -42.22 -16.84
N SER A 294 5.14 -41.40 -16.41
CA SER A 294 4.93 -40.38 -15.39
C SER A 294 3.92 -39.32 -15.85
N THR A 295 4.01 -38.86 -17.10
CA THR A 295 3.06 -37.89 -17.68
C THR A 295 1.63 -38.44 -17.66
N ALA A 296 1.43 -39.70 -18.07
CA ALA A 296 0.13 -40.35 -18.03
C ALA A 296 -0.42 -40.47 -16.59
N LEU A 297 0.43 -40.86 -15.62
CA LEU A 297 0.03 -40.93 -14.20
C LEU A 297 -0.33 -39.56 -13.62
N LEU A 298 0.43 -38.52 -13.93
CA LEU A 298 0.20 -37.15 -13.48
C LEU A 298 -1.11 -36.58 -14.04
N ARG A 299 -1.33 -36.72 -15.36
CA ARG A 299 -2.59 -36.31 -16.02
C ARG A 299 -3.79 -37.06 -15.45
N PHE A 300 -3.66 -38.37 -15.29
CA PHE A 300 -4.70 -39.21 -14.69
C PHE A 300 -4.99 -38.79 -13.24
N ALA A 301 -3.95 -38.60 -12.41
CA ALA A 301 -4.10 -38.18 -11.02
C ALA A 301 -4.81 -36.83 -10.89
N ARG A 302 -4.47 -35.88 -11.75
CA ARG A 302 -5.14 -34.58 -11.84
C ARG A 302 -6.63 -34.72 -12.15
N THR A 303 -6.98 -35.50 -13.18
CA THR A 303 -8.39 -35.70 -13.54
C THR A 303 -9.16 -36.49 -12.49
N VAL A 304 -8.52 -37.45 -11.78
CA VAL A 304 -9.16 -38.14 -10.64
C VAL A 304 -9.52 -37.16 -9.53
N PHE A 305 -8.67 -36.16 -9.27
CA PHE A 305 -8.95 -35.11 -8.30
C PHE A 305 -10.06 -34.16 -8.77
N ASP A 306 -10.04 -33.77 -10.04
CA ASP A 306 -10.93 -32.74 -10.59
C ASP A 306 -12.34 -33.27 -10.94
N GLU A 307 -12.43 -34.46 -11.51
CA GLU A 307 -13.64 -35.02 -12.11
C GLU A 307 -14.04 -36.38 -11.50
N GLY A 308 -13.20 -36.97 -10.65
CA GLY A 308 -13.41 -38.28 -10.03
C GLY A 308 -12.86 -39.46 -10.86
N LEU A 309 -12.79 -40.64 -10.24
CA LEU A 309 -12.12 -41.80 -10.81
C LEU A 309 -12.77 -42.33 -12.10
N ALA A 310 -14.10 -42.36 -12.17
CA ALA A 310 -14.81 -42.89 -13.34
C ALA A 310 -14.56 -42.03 -14.59
N ALA A 311 -14.67 -40.72 -14.47
CA ALA A 311 -14.39 -39.78 -15.56
C ALA A 311 -12.92 -39.84 -16.00
N ALA A 312 -11.99 -39.90 -15.05
CA ALA A 312 -10.57 -40.03 -15.34
C ALA A 312 -10.23 -41.34 -16.08
N ALA A 313 -10.85 -42.45 -15.67
CA ALA A 313 -10.64 -43.77 -16.27
C ALA A 313 -11.08 -43.80 -17.73
N GLU A 314 -12.18 -43.14 -18.06
CA GLU A 314 -12.67 -43.03 -19.43
C GLU A 314 -11.77 -42.11 -20.27
N LYS A 315 -11.51 -40.89 -19.77
CA LYS A 315 -10.78 -39.84 -20.49
C LYS A 315 -9.33 -40.21 -20.81
N HIS A 316 -8.63 -40.86 -19.88
CA HIS A 316 -7.20 -41.15 -20.01
C HIS A 316 -6.89 -42.61 -20.35
N ARG A 317 -7.90 -43.41 -20.72
CA ARG A 317 -7.70 -44.82 -21.06
C ARG A 317 -6.67 -45.03 -22.17
N GLY A 318 -6.79 -44.26 -23.25
CA GLY A 318 -5.87 -44.32 -24.38
C GLY A 318 -4.43 -43.96 -23.99
N GLU A 319 -4.27 -42.90 -23.20
CA GLU A 319 -2.96 -42.48 -22.68
C GLU A 319 -2.32 -43.56 -21.82
N LEU A 320 -3.07 -44.16 -20.88
CA LEU A 320 -2.58 -45.22 -20.01
C LEU A 320 -2.18 -46.47 -20.82
N LEU A 321 -2.99 -46.89 -21.81
CA LEU A 321 -2.67 -48.02 -22.69
C LEU A 321 -1.41 -47.77 -23.52
N ALA A 322 -1.27 -46.57 -24.07
CA ALA A 322 -0.07 -46.19 -24.82
C ALA A 322 1.18 -46.26 -23.92
N ALA A 323 1.11 -45.74 -22.69
CA ALA A 323 2.20 -45.78 -21.72
C ALA A 323 2.52 -47.20 -21.20
N ASP A 324 1.52 -48.05 -20.97
CA ASP A 324 1.72 -49.45 -20.52
C ASP A 324 2.47 -50.28 -21.57
N SER A 325 2.22 -50.00 -22.86
CA SER A 325 2.88 -50.70 -23.97
C SER A 325 4.39 -50.45 -24.07
N LEU A 326 4.93 -49.49 -23.30
CA LEU A 326 6.35 -49.11 -23.32
C LEU A 326 7.23 -49.95 -22.39
N LEU A 327 6.60 -50.77 -21.52
CA LEU A 327 7.28 -51.60 -20.55
C LEU A 327 6.87 -53.06 -20.75
N ASP A 328 7.79 -53.88 -21.25
CA ASP A 328 7.56 -55.32 -21.38
C ASP A 328 7.47 -56.03 -20.02
N GLU A 329 7.01 -57.28 -20.04
CA GLU A 329 6.74 -58.06 -18.84
C GLU A 329 8.00 -58.34 -18.00
N GLU A 330 9.13 -58.61 -18.64
CA GLU A 330 10.41 -58.86 -17.96
C GLU A 330 10.89 -57.61 -17.23
N THR A 331 10.91 -56.48 -17.93
CA THR A 331 11.34 -55.18 -17.42
C THR A 331 10.44 -54.73 -16.27
N ARG A 332 9.12 -54.93 -16.41
CA ARG A 332 8.12 -54.66 -15.36
C ARG A 332 8.34 -55.53 -14.13
N SER A 333 8.54 -56.84 -14.32
CA SER A 333 8.80 -57.78 -13.22
C SER A 333 10.10 -57.44 -12.48
N ASN A 334 11.15 -57.06 -13.21
CA ASN A 334 12.42 -56.63 -12.64
C ASN A 334 12.30 -55.31 -11.87
N ALA A 335 11.55 -54.32 -12.40
CA ALA A 335 11.33 -53.03 -11.75
C ALA A 335 10.41 -53.13 -10.52
N ALA A 336 9.48 -54.08 -10.50
CA ALA A 336 8.57 -54.33 -9.39
C ALA A 336 9.16 -55.23 -8.28
N ARG A 337 10.25 -55.94 -8.55
CA ARG A 337 10.87 -56.88 -7.59
C ARG A 337 11.28 -56.15 -6.31
N ARG A 338 10.79 -56.63 -5.17
CA ARG A 338 11.16 -56.13 -3.84
C ARG A 338 12.37 -56.89 -3.33
N GLN A 339 13.48 -56.17 -3.14
CA GLN A 339 14.64 -56.70 -2.43
C GLN A 339 14.50 -56.33 -0.94
N GLU A 340 14.94 -57.23 -0.05
CA GLU A 340 14.88 -57.01 1.38
C GLU A 340 15.73 -55.78 1.77
N GLY A 341 15.17 -54.88 2.60
CA GLY A 341 15.82 -53.62 2.98
C GLY A 341 15.67 -52.46 1.99
N VAL A 342 15.10 -52.69 0.80
CA VAL A 342 14.90 -51.65 -0.24
C VAL A 342 13.53 -51.00 -0.15
N TYR A 343 13.40 -49.76 -0.63
CA TYR A 343 12.15 -49.01 -0.70
C TYR A 343 11.03 -49.79 -1.41
N SER A 344 9.81 -49.76 -0.85
CA SER A 344 8.73 -50.72 -1.17
C SER A 344 7.97 -50.46 -2.48
N HIS A 345 8.19 -49.28 -3.09
CA HIS A 345 7.57 -48.87 -4.36
C HIS A 345 8.42 -49.34 -5.56
N PRO A 346 7.81 -49.62 -6.74
CA PRO A 346 8.55 -50.03 -7.93
C PRO A 346 9.60 -48.99 -8.36
N ALA A 347 10.67 -49.44 -9.02
CA ALA A 347 11.70 -48.53 -9.50
C ALA A 347 11.24 -47.62 -10.64
N ARG A 348 10.32 -48.10 -11.49
CA ARG A 348 9.84 -47.39 -12.69
C ARG A 348 8.35 -47.07 -12.63
N PRO A 349 7.91 -45.89 -13.12
CA PRO A 349 6.51 -45.47 -13.09
C PRO A 349 5.58 -46.35 -13.92
N GLY A 350 6.08 -46.96 -15.00
CA GLY A 350 5.29 -47.87 -15.86
C GLY A 350 4.66 -49.05 -15.10
N CYS A 351 5.26 -49.49 -13.98
CA CYS A 351 4.66 -50.50 -13.11
C CYS A 351 3.34 -50.05 -12.48
N TYR A 352 3.19 -48.76 -12.16
CA TYR A 352 1.95 -48.21 -11.62
C TYR A 352 0.93 -47.88 -12.68
N VAL A 353 1.35 -47.47 -13.89
CA VAL A 353 0.44 -47.40 -15.05
C VAL A 353 -0.22 -48.76 -15.28
N HIS A 354 0.58 -49.84 -15.33
CA HIS A 354 0.08 -51.19 -15.50
C HIS A 354 -0.92 -51.60 -14.41
N GLN A 355 -0.58 -51.37 -13.14
CA GLN A 355 -1.45 -51.72 -12.03
C GLN A 355 -2.76 -50.91 -12.02
N VAL A 356 -2.72 -49.64 -12.41
CA VAL A 356 -3.93 -48.80 -12.53
C VAL A 356 -4.83 -49.34 -13.64
N LEU A 357 -4.28 -49.69 -14.81
CA LEU A 357 -5.05 -50.30 -15.90
C LEU A 357 -5.70 -51.62 -15.50
N GLN A 358 -4.97 -52.50 -14.81
CA GLN A 358 -5.48 -53.79 -14.31
C GLN A 358 -6.62 -53.61 -13.29
N LEU A 359 -6.61 -52.53 -12.52
CA LEU A 359 -7.69 -52.20 -11.60
C LEU A 359 -8.91 -51.59 -12.30
N LEU A 360 -8.73 -51.01 -13.49
CA LEU A 360 -9.73 -50.29 -14.29
C LEU A 360 -10.09 -51.03 -15.60
N GLU A 361 -10.07 -52.36 -15.56
CA GLU A 361 -10.46 -53.19 -16.70
C GLU A 361 -11.92 -52.90 -17.15
N PRO A 362 -12.20 -52.89 -18.47
CA PRO A 362 -13.55 -52.66 -18.98
C PRO A 362 -14.55 -53.64 -18.38
N GLY A 363 -15.71 -53.13 -17.98
CA GLY A 363 -16.79 -53.95 -17.41
C GLY A 363 -16.62 -54.30 -15.92
N ARG A 364 -15.50 -53.93 -15.28
CA ARG A 364 -15.32 -54.09 -13.84
C ARG A 364 -15.93 -52.90 -13.08
N ALA A 365 -16.79 -53.19 -12.09
CA ALA A 365 -17.38 -52.14 -11.26
C ALA A 365 -16.32 -51.45 -10.38
N ILE A 366 -16.35 -50.11 -10.35
CA ILE A 366 -15.50 -49.30 -9.46
C ILE A 366 -16.07 -49.38 -8.05
N THR A 367 -15.41 -50.16 -7.19
CA THR A 367 -15.75 -50.28 -5.77
C THR A 367 -14.92 -49.32 -4.92
N PRO A 368 -15.34 -48.99 -3.67
CA PRO A 368 -14.51 -48.19 -2.76
C PRO A 368 -13.11 -48.77 -2.52
N LYS A 369 -12.96 -50.11 -2.59
CA LYS A 369 -11.67 -50.80 -2.49
C LYS A 369 -10.81 -50.56 -3.73
N THR A 370 -11.41 -50.62 -4.93
CA THR A 370 -10.74 -50.28 -6.20
C THR A 370 -10.29 -48.83 -6.17
N GLU A 371 -11.15 -47.91 -5.75
CA GLU A 371 -10.84 -46.49 -5.65
C GLU A 371 -9.67 -46.23 -4.69
N THR A 372 -9.70 -46.82 -3.49
CA THR A 372 -8.60 -46.72 -2.52
C THR A 372 -7.28 -47.23 -3.11
N ALA A 373 -7.33 -48.38 -3.81
CA ALA A 373 -6.16 -48.98 -4.43
C ALA A 373 -5.57 -48.10 -5.54
N VAL A 374 -6.40 -47.51 -6.39
CA VAL A 374 -5.97 -46.57 -7.43
C VAL A 374 -5.38 -45.31 -6.79
N ARG A 375 -6.09 -44.70 -5.82
CA ARG A 375 -5.62 -43.51 -5.08
C ARG A 375 -4.24 -43.70 -4.46
N THR A 376 -3.96 -44.88 -3.88
CA THR A 376 -2.64 -45.19 -3.30
C THR A 376 -1.51 -45.18 -4.34
N ARG A 377 -1.79 -45.58 -5.58
CA ARG A 377 -0.78 -45.64 -6.66
C ARG A 377 -0.54 -44.27 -7.29
N ILE A 378 -1.62 -43.55 -7.57
CA ILE A 378 -1.54 -42.21 -8.18
C ILE A 378 -1.06 -41.15 -7.18
N ALA A 379 -1.13 -41.40 -5.88
CA ALA A 379 -0.49 -40.55 -4.87
C ALA A 379 1.05 -40.53 -4.97
N MET A 380 1.66 -41.38 -5.79
CA MET A 380 3.10 -41.36 -6.09
C MET A 380 3.41 -40.68 -7.44
N ALA A 381 2.39 -40.22 -8.18
CA ALA A 381 2.58 -39.67 -9.53
C ALA A 381 3.55 -38.48 -9.53
N ARG A 382 3.37 -37.55 -8.59
CA ARG A 382 4.30 -36.42 -8.37
C ARG A 382 5.74 -36.90 -8.13
N ASN A 383 5.93 -37.83 -7.20
CA ASN A 383 7.27 -38.31 -6.83
C ASN A 383 7.97 -39.01 -8.00
N TYR A 384 7.25 -39.79 -8.81
CA TYR A 384 7.81 -40.35 -10.04
C TYR A 384 8.10 -39.28 -11.09
N GLY A 385 7.25 -38.26 -11.22
CA GLY A 385 7.50 -37.11 -12.08
C GLY A 385 8.81 -36.41 -11.74
N GLU A 386 9.02 -36.08 -10.46
CA GLU A 386 10.25 -35.47 -9.96
C GLU A 386 11.49 -36.36 -10.12
N VAL A 387 11.40 -37.65 -9.81
CA VAL A 387 12.54 -38.57 -9.98
C VAL A 387 12.94 -38.69 -11.46
N VAL A 388 11.96 -38.78 -12.37
CA VAL A 388 12.23 -38.94 -13.80
C VAL A 388 12.75 -37.64 -14.41
N ILE A 389 12.18 -36.48 -14.06
CA ILE A 389 12.64 -35.20 -14.60
C ILE A 389 14.08 -34.91 -14.14
N ASP A 390 14.40 -35.24 -12.88
CA ASP A 390 15.76 -35.13 -12.36
C ASP A 390 16.73 -36.09 -13.06
N ALA A 391 16.34 -37.34 -13.29
CA ALA A 391 17.16 -38.30 -14.03
C ALA A 391 17.41 -37.82 -15.47
N VAL A 392 16.40 -37.31 -16.18
CA VAL A 392 16.58 -36.72 -17.52
C VAL A 392 17.54 -35.53 -17.46
N THR A 393 17.35 -34.60 -16.51
CA THR A 393 18.19 -33.41 -16.34
C THR A 393 19.65 -33.77 -16.05
N GLN A 394 19.90 -34.77 -15.22
CA GLN A 394 21.24 -35.19 -14.84
C GLN A 394 21.98 -35.89 -15.98
N HIS A 395 21.26 -36.70 -16.78
CA HIS A 395 21.88 -37.52 -17.80
C HIS A 395 22.01 -36.81 -19.17
N LEU A 396 21.12 -35.87 -19.52
CA LEU A 396 21.16 -35.14 -20.79
C LEU A 396 22.52 -34.47 -21.11
N PRO A 397 23.17 -33.73 -20.19
CA PRO A 397 24.48 -33.12 -20.45
C PRO A 397 25.60 -34.14 -20.70
N THR A 398 25.47 -35.35 -20.17
CA THR A 398 26.44 -36.43 -20.40
C THR A 398 26.30 -36.98 -21.82
N PHE A 399 25.08 -37.00 -22.35
CA PHE A 399 24.79 -37.48 -23.69
C PHE A 399 25.11 -36.46 -24.78
N GLU A 400 25.03 -35.16 -24.50
CA GLU A 400 25.51 -34.11 -25.43
C GLU A 400 26.98 -34.33 -25.83
N ARG A 401 27.82 -34.80 -24.90
CA ARG A 401 29.24 -35.07 -25.15
C ARG A 401 29.50 -36.40 -25.87
N GLN A 402 28.47 -37.22 -26.09
CA GLN A 402 28.56 -38.55 -26.70
C GLN A 402 27.61 -38.63 -27.89
N TYR A 403 28.14 -38.79 -29.11
CA TYR A 403 27.28 -38.95 -30.27
C TYR A 403 26.27 -40.10 -30.09
N LEU A 404 24.97 -39.78 -30.19
CA LEU A 404 23.90 -40.78 -30.13
C LEU A 404 23.97 -41.71 -31.34
N HIS A 405 23.72 -43.01 -31.12
CA HIS A 405 23.77 -44.03 -32.17
C HIS A 405 22.57 -44.99 -32.05
N HIS A 406 21.89 -45.32 -33.14
CA HIS A 406 20.86 -46.37 -33.11
C HIS A 406 21.49 -47.74 -32.80
N CYS A 407 20.78 -48.56 -32.02
CA CYS A 407 21.26 -49.88 -31.60
C CYS A 407 21.65 -50.73 -32.82
N TRP A 408 22.90 -51.21 -32.79
CA TRP A 408 23.60 -52.02 -33.80
C TRP A 408 23.80 -51.48 -35.22
N ASN A 409 23.00 -50.51 -35.71
CA ASN A 409 23.20 -49.89 -37.02
C ASN A 409 23.71 -48.45 -36.91
N ARG A 410 25.00 -48.27 -37.22
CA ARG A 410 25.66 -46.95 -37.20
C ARG A 410 25.11 -45.96 -38.24
N GLN A 411 24.21 -46.37 -39.12
CA GLN A 411 23.63 -45.55 -40.19
C GLN A 411 22.21 -45.02 -39.88
N GLN A 412 21.62 -45.38 -38.74
CA GLN A 412 20.27 -44.94 -38.36
C GLN A 412 20.31 -44.00 -37.15
N ARG A 413 19.41 -43.00 -37.14
CA ARG A 413 19.20 -42.07 -36.03
C ARG A 413 18.50 -42.75 -34.86
N TRP A 414 18.59 -42.16 -33.66
CA TRP A 414 17.69 -42.56 -32.58
C TRP A 414 16.23 -42.35 -32.99
N GLN A 415 15.46 -43.44 -33.02
CA GLN A 415 14.03 -43.42 -33.29
C GLN A 415 13.29 -44.06 -32.13
N ALA A 416 12.16 -43.46 -31.76
CA ALA A 416 11.23 -44.05 -30.81
C ALA A 416 9.84 -44.07 -31.44
N GLY A 417 9.54 -45.12 -32.22
CA GLY A 417 8.22 -45.28 -32.85
C GLY A 417 7.05 -45.27 -31.85
N HIS A 418 7.35 -45.52 -30.58
CA HIS A 418 6.44 -45.39 -29.45
C HIS A 418 5.99 -43.95 -29.16
N LEU A 419 6.82 -42.94 -29.46
CA LEU A 419 6.46 -41.53 -29.29
C LEU A 419 5.27 -41.15 -30.18
N ARG A 420 5.25 -41.63 -31.44
CA ARG A 420 4.12 -41.41 -32.35
C ARG A 420 2.82 -42.04 -31.83
N ARG A 421 2.91 -43.25 -31.25
CA ARG A 421 1.74 -43.91 -30.62
C ARG A 421 1.24 -43.13 -29.41
N TRP A 422 2.16 -42.60 -28.59
CA TRP A 422 1.81 -41.71 -27.48
C TRP A 422 1.10 -40.45 -27.99
N ARG A 423 1.63 -39.77 -29.02
CA ARG A 423 1.01 -38.57 -29.60
C ARG A 423 -0.39 -38.84 -30.17
N ALA A 424 -0.59 -39.98 -30.81
CA ALA A 424 -1.92 -40.37 -31.29
C ALA A 424 -2.95 -40.52 -30.15
N ALA A 425 -2.52 -40.90 -28.95
CA ALA A 425 -3.40 -41.08 -27.79
C ALA A 425 -3.54 -39.82 -26.92
N ALA A 426 -2.44 -39.09 -26.70
CA ALA A 426 -2.32 -38.02 -25.71
C ALA A 426 -2.30 -36.61 -26.30
N GLY A 427 -2.12 -36.50 -27.63
CA GLY A 427 -1.95 -35.24 -28.34
C GLY A 427 -0.74 -34.42 -27.87
N TYR A 428 -0.86 -33.11 -28.05
CA TYR A 428 0.15 -32.11 -27.68
C TYR A 428 -0.40 -31.20 -26.59
N THR A 429 0.33 -31.03 -25.48
CA THR A 429 0.02 -29.97 -24.50
C THR A 429 0.55 -28.62 -24.97
N ARG A 430 1.76 -28.60 -25.53
CA ARG A 430 2.35 -27.43 -26.18
C ARG A 430 2.21 -27.52 -27.69
N ALA A 431 1.86 -26.41 -28.32
CA ALA A 431 1.76 -26.36 -29.78
C ALA A 431 3.14 -26.64 -30.41
N PRO A 432 3.29 -27.70 -31.23
CA PRO A 432 4.58 -28.08 -31.80
C PRO A 432 5.12 -27.02 -32.79
N GLY A 433 4.23 -26.28 -33.46
CA GLY A 433 4.59 -25.18 -34.35
C GLY A 433 5.21 -23.95 -33.66
N GLY A 434 5.20 -23.89 -32.33
CA GLY A 434 5.88 -22.85 -31.54
C GLY A 434 7.08 -23.38 -30.74
N TRP A 435 7.51 -24.63 -30.99
CA TRP A 435 8.62 -25.25 -30.27
C TRP A 435 9.97 -24.97 -30.95
N GLU A 436 10.68 -23.98 -30.41
CA GLU A 436 11.95 -23.46 -30.95
C GLU A 436 13.21 -24.08 -30.33
N GLN A 437 13.07 -25.11 -29.49
CA GLN A 437 14.23 -25.80 -28.92
C GLN A 437 15.04 -26.49 -30.04
N PRO A 438 16.36 -26.23 -30.13
CA PRO A 438 17.24 -27.02 -30.98
C PRO A 438 17.18 -28.51 -30.64
N PRO A 439 17.11 -29.40 -31.64
CA PRO A 439 17.11 -30.84 -31.41
C PRO A 439 18.47 -31.30 -30.84
N LEU A 440 18.45 -32.36 -30.03
CA LEU A 440 19.68 -32.99 -29.52
C LEU A 440 20.60 -33.44 -30.65
N GLU A 441 21.91 -33.22 -30.48
CA GLU A 441 22.92 -33.65 -31.44
C GLU A 441 22.98 -35.19 -31.58
N ASP A 442 23.02 -35.66 -32.83
CA ASP A 442 23.21 -37.07 -33.20
C ASP A 442 24.53 -37.20 -34.00
N SER A 443 25.14 -38.39 -34.00
CA SER A 443 26.22 -38.78 -34.92
C SER A 443 25.96 -38.48 -36.41
N HIS A 444 24.69 -38.30 -36.80
CA HIS A 444 24.23 -37.92 -38.15
C HIS A 444 23.76 -36.46 -38.26
N ALA A 445 24.41 -35.55 -37.53
CA ALA A 445 24.06 -34.13 -37.33
C ALA A 445 23.72 -33.27 -38.57
N LYS A 446 23.93 -33.74 -39.81
CA LYS A 446 23.68 -32.94 -41.03
C LYS A 446 22.21 -32.78 -41.43
N GLU A 447 21.30 -33.56 -40.83
CA GLU A 447 19.91 -33.68 -41.33
C GLU A 447 18.84 -33.25 -40.32
N LEU A 448 19.20 -32.99 -39.05
CA LEU A 448 18.27 -32.54 -38.00
C LEU A 448 18.90 -31.37 -37.22
N THR A 449 19.08 -30.22 -37.87
CA THR A 449 19.69 -29.02 -37.28
C THR A 449 18.68 -27.92 -36.95
N GLN A 450 17.47 -28.02 -37.49
CA GLN A 450 16.43 -27.02 -37.32
C GLN A 450 15.42 -27.44 -36.23
N PRO A 451 14.97 -26.49 -35.39
CA PRO A 451 13.89 -26.71 -34.43
C PRO A 451 12.61 -27.24 -35.08
N LEU A 452 11.79 -27.94 -34.30
CA LEU A 452 10.51 -28.51 -34.74
C LEU A 452 9.58 -27.46 -35.36
N ALA A 453 9.49 -26.27 -34.75
CA ALA A 453 8.70 -25.15 -35.27
C ALA A 453 9.07 -24.79 -36.71
N GLN A 454 10.37 -24.71 -37.01
CA GLN A 454 10.87 -24.35 -38.34
C GLN A 454 10.61 -25.47 -39.35
N ARG A 455 10.77 -26.74 -38.95
CA ARG A 455 10.47 -27.90 -39.81
C ARG A 455 9.00 -27.98 -40.19
N LEU A 456 8.09 -27.62 -39.26
CA LEU A 456 6.65 -27.53 -39.50
C LEU A 456 6.27 -26.28 -40.31
N ALA A 457 6.93 -25.15 -40.08
CA ALA A 457 6.72 -23.94 -40.88
C ALA A 457 7.15 -24.14 -42.35
N ALA A 458 8.20 -24.93 -42.58
CA ALA A 458 8.66 -25.28 -43.93
C ALA A 458 7.71 -26.26 -44.65
N ASN A 459 6.92 -27.04 -43.90
CA ASN A 459 5.93 -27.98 -44.45
C ASN A 459 4.58 -27.86 -43.70
N PRO A 460 3.80 -26.80 -43.94
CA PRO A 460 2.59 -26.50 -43.16
C PRO A 460 1.51 -27.60 -43.21
N ASP A 461 1.48 -28.41 -44.28
CA ASP A 461 0.51 -29.48 -44.48
C ASP A 461 0.94 -30.82 -43.84
N ALA A 462 2.15 -30.91 -43.26
CA ALA A 462 2.64 -32.13 -42.64
C ALA A 462 1.99 -32.35 -41.26
N ASP A 463 1.58 -33.59 -40.97
CA ASP A 463 1.10 -33.97 -39.64
C ASP A 463 2.24 -33.84 -38.62
N PRO A 464 2.11 -33.00 -37.56
CA PRO A 464 3.13 -32.84 -36.54
C PRO A 464 3.60 -34.14 -35.91
N VAL A 465 2.71 -35.14 -35.78
CA VAL A 465 3.04 -36.47 -35.22
C VAL A 465 4.07 -37.23 -36.08
N THR A 466 4.10 -36.96 -37.38
CA THR A 466 5.04 -37.60 -38.32
C THR A 466 6.38 -36.88 -38.41
N VAL A 467 6.42 -35.61 -38.01
CA VAL A 467 7.60 -34.72 -38.10
C VAL A 467 8.38 -34.67 -36.78
N GLU A 468 7.70 -34.74 -35.64
CA GLU A 468 8.34 -34.79 -34.33
C GLU A 468 9.26 -36.01 -34.19
N GLU A 469 10.48 -35.77 -33.73
CA GLU A 469 11.47 -36.78 -33.40
C GLU A 469 11.80 -36.71 -31.89
N PRO A 470 12.27 -37.81 -31.27
CA PRO A 470 12.62 -37.82 -29.85
C PRO A 470 13.69 -36.78 -29.45
N HIS A 471 14.52 -36.38 -30.42
CA HIS A 471 15.55 -35.34 -30.27
C HIS A 471 14.97 -33.96 -29.99
N ASP A 472 13.71 -33.69 -30.34
CA ASP A 472 13.08 -32.39 -30.13
C ASP A 472 12.82 -32.08 -28.65
N LEU A 473 12.89 -33.09 -27.76
CA LEU A 473 12.67 -32.94 -26.31
C LEU A 473 11.30 -32.35 -25.92
N LEU A 474 10.32 -32.34 -26.82
CA LEU A 474 8.97 -31.87 -26.49
C LEU A 474 8.28 -32.76 -25.46
N TRP A 475 8.57 -34.07 -25.48
CA TRP A 475 8.14 -35.03 -24.45
C TRP A 475 8.70 -34.72 -23.05
N TYR A 476 9.87 -34.07 -22.97
CA TYR A 476 10.48 -33.65 -21.71
C TYR A 476 9.75 -32.43 -21.14
N ALA A 477 9.35 -31.49 -22.00
CA ALA A 477 8.48 -30.38 -21.64
C ALA A 477 7.07 -30.83 -21.23
N ASP A 478 6.49 -31.85 -21.88
CA ASP A 478 5.19 -32.42 -21.49
C ASP A 478 5.20 -32.98 -20.06
N LEU A 479 6.30 -33.63 -19.66
CA LEU A 479 6.48 -34.11 -18.29
C LEU A 479 6.48 -32.96 -17.30
N ALA A 480 7.22 -31.89 -17.59
CA ALA A 480 7.26 -30.70 -16.75
C ALA A 480 5.89 -30.01 -16.65
N ASP A 481 5.14 -29.92 -17.75
CA ASP A 481 3.78 -29.38 -17.76
C ASP A 481 2.79 -30.23 -16.98
N ALA A 482 2.94 -31.55 -17.01
CA ALA A 482 2.12 -32.46 -16.21
C ALA A 482 2.48 -32.39 -14.72
N LEU A 483 3.73 -32.06 -14.38
CA LEU A 483 4.22 -31.95 -13.01
C LEU A 483 3.85 -30.60 -12.35
N ALA A 484 3.90 -29.50 -13.11
CA ALA A 484 3.66 -28.14 -12.62
C ALA A 484 2.38 -27.95 -11.75
N PRO A 485 1.21 -28.58 -12.06
CA PRO A 485 0.02 -28.54 -11.20
C PRO A 485 0.22 -29.01 -9.78
N PHE A 486 1.13 -29.96 -9.57
CA PHE A 486 1.42 -30.53 -8.26
C PHE A 486 2.38 -29.66 -7.42
N ASP A 487 2.96 -28.64 -8.05
CA ASP A 487 3.80 -27.60 -7.43
C ASP A 487 3.15 -26.20 -7.49
N GLY A 488 1.85 -26.13 -7.82
CA GLY A 488 1.04 -24.92 -7.71
C GLY A 488 0.97 -24.04 -8.96
N HIS A 489 1.43 -24.53 -10.13
CA HIS A 489 1.33 -23.80 -11.40
C HIS A 489 0.50 -24.57 -12.43
N GLU A 490 -0.01 -23.92 -13.45
CA GLU A 490 -0.80 -24.63 -14.47
C GLU A 490 0.01 -25.44 -15.46
N SER A 491 1.20 -24.92 -15.79
CA SER A 491 2.13 -25.42 -16.77
C SER A 491 3.54 -25.00 -16.36
N ALA A 492 4.54 -25.70 -16.86
CA ALA A 492 5.93 -25.31 -16.66
C ALA A 492 6.26 -24.06 -17.49
N THR A 493 7.31 -23.35 -17.10
CA THR A 493 8.01 -22.44 -17.99
C THR A 493 9.06 -23.25 -18.75
N ALA A 494 9.17 -23.02 -20.06
CA ALA A 494 10.18 -23.66 -20.90
C ALA A 494 10.86 -22.56 -21.72
N VAL A 495 12.17 -22.41 -21.53
CA VAL A 495 13.01 -21.51 -22.31
C VAL A 495 13.93 -22.35 -23.20
N PRO A 496 14.00 -22.08 -24.51
CA PRO A 496 14.96 -22.78 -25.38
C PRO A 496 16.38 -22.56 -24.88
N GLY A 497 17.11 -23.65 -24.64
CA GLY A 497 18.53 -23.62 -24.31
C GLY A 497 19.39 -24.11 -25.48
N GLU A 498 20.70 -24.00 -25.34
CA GLU A 498 21.67 -24.39 -26.39
C GLU A 498 21.52 -25.86 -26.80
N SER A 499 21.38 -26.76 -25.82
CA SER A 499 21.33 -28.21 -26.05
C SER A 499 20.10 -28.90 -25.44
N MET A 500 19.49 -28.28 -24.43
CA MET A 500 18.25 -28.76 -23.81
C MET A 500 17.42 -27.57 -23.30
N PRO A 501 16.09 -27.71 -23.20
CA PRO A 501 15.26 -26.62 -22.70
C PRO A 501 15.45 -26.43 -21.20
N GLU A 502 15.53 -25.18 -20.77
CA GLU A 502 15.47 -24.82 -19.36
C GLU A 502 14.01 -24.91 -18.89
N LEU A 503 13.72 -25.91 -18.06
CA LEU A 503 12.38 -26.18 -17.55
C LEU A 503 12.26 -25.73 -16.09
N SER A 504 11.21 -24.96 -15.79
CA SER A 504 10.85 -24.57 -14.43
C SER A 504 9.38 -24.90 -14.17
N TYR A 505 9.15 -25.94 -13.36
CA TYR A 505 7.82 -26.40 -12.96
C TYR A 505 7.56 -26.18 -11.47
N ALA A 506 8.61 -26.12 -10.64
CA ALA A 506 8.50 -25.81 -9.22
C ALA A 506 8.35 -24.29 -9.02
N GLY A 507 7.52 -23.89 -8.04
CA GLY A 507 7.50 -22.50 -7.60
C GLY A 507 8.82 -22.07 -6.98
N PRO A 508 9.11 -20.77 -6.97
CA PRO A 508 10.19 -20.26 -6.13
C PRO A 508 9.96 -20.76 -4.69
N PRO A 509 11.03 -21.11 -3.94
CA PRO A 509 10.90 -21.66 -2.59
C PRO A 509 10.01 -20.77 -1.71
N PRO A 510 9.27 -21.35 -0.74
CA PRO A 510 8.35 -20.60 0.11
C PRO A 510 9.10 -19.46 0.79
N GLY A 511 8.73 -18.23 0.40
CA GLY A 511 9.50 -17.04 0.74
C GLY A 511 9.72 -16.12 -0.45
N GLN A 512 10.20 -16.66 -1.57
CA GLN A 512 10.45 -15.92 -2.81
C GLN A 512 9.19 -15.78 -3.69
N GLU A 513 8.01 -15.73 -3.09
CA GLU A 513 6.77 -15.52 -3.83
C GLU A 513 6.79 -14.12 -4.45
N GLN A 514 6.86 -14.05 -5.78
CA GLN A 514 6.65 -12.79 -6.50
C GLN A 514 5.31 -12.17 -6.05
N PRO A 515 5.22 -10.84 -5.97
CA PRO A 515 3.97 -10.14 -5.67
C PRO A 515 2.87 -10.55 -6.64
N ARG A 516 1.89 -11.32 -6.15
CA ARG A 516 0.76 -11.80 -6.93
C ARG A 516 -0.52 -11.18 -6.39
N PRO A 517 -1.44 -10.72 -7.26
CA PRO A 517 -2.75 -10.23 -6.84
C PRO A 517 -3.62 -11.39 -6.36
N ASP A 518 -3.38 -11.82 -5.12
CA ASP A 518 -4.06 -12.90 -4.41
C ASP A 518 -5.26 -12.40 -3.58
N SER A 519 -5.60 -11.12 -3.71
CA SER A 519 -6.81 -10.54 -3.12
C SER A 519 -7.21 -9.28 -3.88
N VAL A 520 -8.44 -8.83 -3.66
CA VAL A 520 -8.95 -7.58 -4.21
C VAL A 520 -8.08 -6.39 -3.76
N PRO A 521 -7.75 -6.20 -2.46
CA PRO A 521 -6.86 -5.12 -2.04
C PRO A 521 -5.48 -5.13 -2.71
N LEU A 522 -4.84 -6.29 -2.88
CA LEU A 522 -3.53 -6.38 -3.51
C LEU A 522 -3.57 -6.02 -5.00
N ALA A 523 -4.59 -6.52 -5.71
CA ALA A 523 -4.79 -6.22 -7.12
C ALA A 523 -4.99 -4.72 -7.38
N VAL A 524 -5.77 -4.05 -6.53
CA VAL A 524 -6.01 -2.61 -6.66
C VAL A 524 -4.78 -1.80 -6.25
N ALA A 525 -4.09 -2.18 -5.17
CA ALA A 525 -2.90 -1.47 -4.70
C ALA A 525 -1.80 -1.41 -5.78
N ALA A 526 -1.56 -2.51 -6.50
CA ALA A 526 -0.58 -2.55 -7.58
C ALA A 526 -0.91 -1.55 -8.71
N VAL A 527 -2.16 -1.51 -9.16
CA VAL A 527 -2.62 -0.58 -10.21
C VAL A 527 -2.60 0.87 -9.71
N ALA A 528 -3.12 1.11 -8.51
CA ALA A 528 -3.16 2.45 -7.92
C ALA A 528 -1.76 3.05 -7.75
N GLN A 529 -0.77 2.24 -7.37
CA GLN A 529 0.60 2.70 -7.20
C GLN A 529 1.23 3.13 -8.52
N LEU A 530 1.03 2.37 -9.61
CA LEU A 530 1.49 2.78 -10.94
C LEU A 530 0.84 4.08 -11.41
N VAL A 531 -0.46 4.25 -11.13
CA VAL A 531 -1.19 5.49 -11.44
C VAL A 531 -0.65 6.67 -10.61
N ALA A 532 -0.36 6.46 -9.32
CA ALA A 532 0.25 7.47 -8.46
C ALA A 532 1.64 7.91 -8.97
N PHE A 533 2.39 7.02 -9.63
CA PHE A 533 3.66 7.34 -10.29
C PHE A 533 3.52 7.92 -11.69
N GLY A 534 2.29 8.20 -12.14
CA GLY A 534 2.03 8.92 -13.39
C GLY A 534 1.69 8.04 -14.58
N ALA A 535 1.57 6.71 -14.41
CA ALA A 535 0.98 5.86 -15.45
C ALA A 535 -0.47 6.27 -15.68
N LYS A 536 -0.85 6.51 -16.92
CA LYS A 536 -2.20 6.96 -17.26
C LYS A 536 -3.10 5.75 -17.53
N PRO A 537 -4.23 5.60 -16.81
CA PRO A 537 -5.21 4.58 -17.16
C PRO A 537 -5.69 4.74 -18.61
N PRO A 538 -5.86 3.63 -19.36
CA PRO A 538 -6.33 3.68 -20.74
C PRO A 538 -7.73 4.31 -20.82
N PRO A 539 -8.03 5.15 -21.82
CA PRO A 539 -9.33 5.83 -21.90
C PRO A 539 -10.52 4.86 -22.07
N ARG A 540 -10.25 3.63 -22.53
CA ARG A 540 -11.23 2.56 -22.72
C ARG A 540 -10.62 1.22 -22.27
N CYS A 541 -11.26 0.59 -21.29
CA CYS A 541 -11.02 -0.79 -20.86
C CYS A 541 -12.37 -1.39 -20.42
N ARG A 542 -12.60 -2.68 -20.66
CA ARG A 542 -13.85 -3.40 -20.34
C ARG A 542 -13.73 -4.28 -19.11
N SER A 543 -12.52 -4.77 -18.82
CA SER A 543 -12.21 -5.64 -17.69
C SER A 543 -11.11 -5.05 -16.81
N TRP A 544 -10.95 -5.61 -15.61
CA TRP A 544 -9.86 -5.24 -14.73
C TRP A 544 -8.50 -5.64 -15.31
N THR A 545 -8.42 -6.81 -15.97
CA THR A 545 -7.21 -7.23 -16.69
C THR A 545 -6.79 -6.21 -17.75
N GLU A 546 -7.71 -5.74 -18.61
CA GLU A 546 -7.39 -4.71 -19.63
C GLU A 546 -6.91 -3.39 -18.99
N LEU A 547 -7.48 -3.02 -17.83
CA LEU A 547 -7.03 -1.85 -17.07
C LEU A 547 -5.60 -2.05 -16.53
N ALA A 548 -5.33 -3.18 -15.89
CA ALA A 548 -4.03 -3.48 -15.27
C ALA A 548 -2.93 -3.58 -16.33
N GLU A 549 -3.18 -4.26 -17.44
CA GLU A 549 -2.25 -4.35 -18.58
C GLU A 549 -2.01 -2.99 -19.22
N GLY A 550 -3.06 -2.21 -19.46
CA GLY A 550 -2.95 -0.86 -20.03
C GLY A 550 -2.16 0.10 -19.14
N VAL A 551 -2.37 0.05 -17.82
CA VAL A 551 -1.60 0.83 -16.85
C VAL A 551 -0.14 0.37 -16.79
N SER A 552 0.11 -0.94 -16.78
CA SER A 552 1.47 -1.50 -16.80
C SER A 552 2.26 -1.12 -18.06
N ALA A 553 1.60 -1.12 -19.22
CA ALA A 553 2.19 -0.67 -20.48
C ALA A 553 2.47 0.84 -20.46
N ALA A 554 1.54 1.65 -19.93
CA ALA A 554 1.75 3.10 -19.78
C ALA A 554 2.87 3.44 -18.78
N ALA A 555 3.09 2.58 -17.77
CA ALA A 555 4.18 2.75 -16.81
C ALA A 555 5.56 2.67 -17.49
N VAL A 556 5.75 1.81 -18.51
CA VAL A 556 7.01 1.77 -19.30
C VAL A 556 7.31 3.12 -19.93
N ILE A 557 6.28 3.77 -20.49
CA ILE A 557 6.41 5.06 -21.17
C ILE A 557 6.69 6.16 -20.14
N ALA A 558 6.07 6.09 -18.97
CA ALA A 558 6.32 7.02 -17.87
C ALA A 558 7.74 6.83 -17.30
N GLU A 559 8.20 5.60 -17.08
CA GLU A 559 9.56 5.25 -16.66
C GLU A 559 10.60 5.80 -17.64
N ALA A 560 10.40 5.58 -18.94
CA ALA A 560 11.27 6.11 -19.99
C ALA A 560 11.31 7.66 -20.02
N SER A 561 10.28 8.33 -19.48
CA SER A 561 10.18 9.79 -19.44
C SER A 561 10.66 10.42 -18.11
N VAL A 562 10.70 9.64 -17.02
CA VAL A 562 10.99 10.12 -15.65
C VAL A 562 12.37 9.65 -15.15
N GLY A 563 12.91 8.55 -15.71
CA GLY A 563 14.10 7.88 -15.19
C GLY A 563 13.84 7.14 -13.88
N ALA A 564 14.85 6.42 -13.37
CA ALA A 564 14.82 5.83 -12.03
C ALA A 564 14.75 6.94 -10.96
N PHE A 565 14.11 6.68 -9.82
CA PHE A 565 14.09 7.62 -8.70
C PHE A 565 15.53 7.84 -8.20
N PRO A 566 16.04 9.09 -8.18
CA PRO A 566 17.39 9.35 -7.74
C PRO A 566 17.53 9.03 -6.24
N ILE A 567 18.36 8.05 -5.90
CA ILE A 567 18.68 7.71 -4.52
C ILE A 567 19.87 8.55 -4.07
N PRO A 568 19.74 9.35 -3.00
CA PRO A 568 20.87 10.11 -2.45
C PRO A 568 22.04 9.20 -2.07
N ALA A 569 23.27 9.66 -2.35
CA ALA A 569 24.48 8.85 -2.16
C ALA A 569 24.64 8.37 -0.70
N GLU A 570 24.21 9.18 0.27
CA GLU A 570 24.28 8.92 1.70
C GLU A 570 23.42 7.73 2.14
N VAL A 571 22.34 7.46 1.40
CA VAL A 571 21.41 6.36 1.65
C VAL A 571 21.72 5.18 0.73
N SER A 572 22.34 5.42 -0.42
CA SER A 572 22.61 4.37 -1.41
C SER A 572 23.45 3.19 -0.88
N THR A 573 24.29 3.43 0.13
CA THR A 573 25.19 2.44 0.75
C THR A 573 24.48 1.42 1.63
N VAL A 574 23.24 1.69 2.04
CA VAL A 574 22.47 0.77 2.90
C VAL A 574 21.64 -0.24 2.09
N ASP A 575 21.60 -0.11 0.77
CA ASP A 575 20.92 -1.06 -0.10
C ASP A 575 21.52 -2.46 0.08
N LYS A 576 20.65 -3.45 0.29
CA LYS A 576 20.98 -4.86 0.57
C LYS A 576 21.78 -5.12 1.85
N GLN A 577 21.90 -4.12 2.74
CA GLN A 577 22.54 -4.29 4.05
C GLN A 577 21.53 -4.75 5.12
N VAL A 578 22.02 -5.48 6.11
CA VAL A 578 21.23 -5.88 7.29
C VAL A 578 21.14 -4.70 8.26
N ILE A 579 19.93 -4.37 8.73
CA ILE A 579 19.69 -3.40 9.79
C ILE A 579 20.31 -3.95 11.09
N PRO A 580 21.28 -3.25 11.69
CA PRO A 580 21.91 -3.70 12.93
C PRO A 580 20.85 -3.94 14.00
N GLY A 581 20.76 -5.14 14.56
CA GLY A 581 19.84 -5.50 15.66
C GLY A 581 18.39 -5.78 15.28
N ALA A 582 18.03 -5.81 13.99
CA ALA A 582 16.69 -6.20 13.53
C ALA A 582 16.67 -7.41 12.60
N ASP A 583 17.84 -7.94 12.19
CA ASP A 583 18.00 -9.05 11.23
C ASP A 583 17.21 -8.85 9.90
N LEU A 584 16.91 -7.60 9.52
CA LEU A 584 16.18 -7.27 8.28
C LEU A 584 17.12 -6.69 7.23
N VAL A 585 16.96 -7.10 5.97
CA VAL A 585 17.71 -6.56 4.83
C VAL A 585 16.95 -5.40 4.20
N VAL A 586 17.65 -4.30 3.93
CA VAL A 586 17.06 -3.13 3.25
C VAL A 586 17.09 -3.32 1.74
N GLU A 587 16.01 -2.98 1.05
CA GLU A 587 15.97 -2.84 -0.41
C GLU A 587 15.48 -1.42 -0.74
N LEU A 588 16.22 -0.68 -1.57
CA LEU A 588 15.88 0.71 -1.95
C LEU A 588 14.98 0.76 -3.18
N GLY A 589 13.97 1.64 -3.15
CA GLY A 589 12.97 1.80 -4.20
C GLY A 589 13.48 2.69 -5.33
N ARG A 590 13.95 2.07 -6.42
CA ARG A 590 14.59 2.76 -7.56
C ARG A 590 13.64 2.92 -8.74
N GLU A 591 12.73 1.96 -8.93
CA GLU A 591 11.89 1.89 -10.13
C GLU A 591 10.39 1.87 -9.76
N PRO A 592 9.53 2.58 -10.53
CA PRO A 592 8.07 2.53 -10.35
C PRO A 592 7.49 1.12 -10.35
N ARG A 593 7.97 0.23 -11.24
CA ARG A 593 7.59 -1.20 -11.25
C ARG A 593 8.00 -1.96 -10.00
N GLN A 594 9.21 -1.74 -9.49
CA GLN A 594 9.68 -2.34 -8.24
C GLN A 594 8.76 -1.93 -7.07
N LEU A 595 8.44 -0.64 -6.97
CA LEU A 595 7.54 -0.11 -5.96
C LEU A 595 6.08 -0.62 -6.13
N ALA A 596 5.58 -0.74 -7.35
CA ALA A 596 4.26 -1.31 -7.63
C ALA A 596 4.19 -2.80 -7.27
N ALA A 597 5.26 -3.55 -7.51
CA ALA A 597 5.42 -4.92 -7.06
C ALA A 597 5.40 -4.98 -5.51
N TRP A 598 6.12 -4.10 -4.82
CA TRP A 598 6.04 -4.02 -3.35
C TRP A 598 4.63 -3.71 -2.86
N SER A 599 3.94 -2.74 -3.46
CA SER A 599 2.54 -2.43 -3.12
C SER A 599 1.56 -3.56 -3.44
N GLY A 600 1.79 -4.29 -4.53
CA GLY A 600 1.01 -5.48 -4.88
C GLY A 600 1.21 -6.66 -3.92
N TYR A 601 2.31 -6.68 -3.16
CA TYR A 601 2.55 -7.65 -2.09
C TYR A 601 2.07 -7.12 -0.73
N MET A 602 2.35 -5.85 -0.44
CA MET A 602 2.05 -5.21 0.83
C MET A 602 0.60 -4.77 0.96
N GLY A 603 -0.14 -4.58 -0.14
CA GLY A 603 -1.54 -4.14 -0.10
C GLY A 603 -1.76 -2.71 0.40
N ASN A 604 -0.68 -1.91 0.46
CA ASN A 604 -0.72 -0.49 0.79
C ASN A 604 0.14 0.33 -0.19
N CYS A 605 -0.19 1.61 -0.30
CA CYS A 605 0.63 2.60 -0.98
C CYS A 605 1.31 3.45 0.09
N ILE A 606 2.63 3.51 0.09
CA ILE A 606 3.37 4.47 0.93
C ILE A 606 3.77 5.71 0.11
N GLY A 607 3.81 5.58 -1.22
CA GLY A 607 3.94 6.71 -2.13
C GLY A 607 2.58 7.28 -2.56
N ASP A 608 2.20 8.43 -2.00
CA ASP A 608 1.06 9.23 -2.47
C ASP A 608 1.37 9.92 -3.81
N ALA A 609 0.38 10.61 -4.41
CA ALA A 609 0.56 11.35 -5.67
C ALA A 609 1.67 12.43 -5.63
N TRP A 610 2.08 12.89 -4.45
CA TRP A 610 3.18 13.84 -4.26
C TRP A 610 4.57 13.18 -4.16
N TYR A 611 4.62 11.84 -3.97
CA TYR A 611 5.87 11.11 -3.77
C TYR A 611 6.82 11.25 -4.95
N ALA A 612 6.31 11.13 -6.17
CA ALA A 612 7.14 11.19 -7.36
C ALA A 612 7.92 12.52 -7.48
N ASP A 613 7.36 13.62 -6.98
CA ASP A 613 8.01 14.93 -6.99
C ASP A 613 9.07 15.06 -5.85
N LEU A 614 8.78 14.54 -4.66
CA LEU A 614 9.74 14.54 -3.54
C LEU A 614 10.88 13.54 -3.74
N ALA A 615 10.61 12.38 -4.35
CA ALA A 615 11.62 11.40 -4.69
C ALA A 615 12.55 11.93 -5.79
N ARG A 616 12.01 12.63 -6.81
CA ARG A 616 12.82 13.31 -7.84
C ARG A 616 13.78 14.35 -7.28
N SER A 617 13.41 15.01 -6.18
CA SER A 617 14.27 15.99 -5.48
C SER A 617 15.18 15.36 -4.41
N GLY A 618 15.21 14.03 -4.30
CA GLY A 618 15.99 13.31 -3.28
C GLY A 618 15.57 13.60 -1.84
N GLN A 619 14.36 14.15 -1.63
CA GLN A 619 13.86 14.52 -0.31
C GLN A 619 13.13 13.38 0.41
N CYS A 620 12.73 12.34 -0.31
CA CYS A 620 12.18 11.11 0.27
C CYS A 620 12.71 9.87 -0.43
N VAL A 621 12.87 8.78 0.33
CA VAL A 621 13.30 7.48 -0.17
C VAL A 621 12.33 6.43 0.38
N LEU A 622 11.82 5.58 -0.51
CA LEU A 622 11.06 4.39 -0.10
C LEU A 622 12.01 3.20 0.01
N MET A 623 11.82 2.42 1.05
CA MET A 623 12.58 1.21 1.32
C MET A 623 11.62 0.05 1.62
N ALA A 624 11.97 -1.14 1.18
CA ALA A 624 11.39 -2.38 1.69
C ALA A 624 12.36 -2.99 2.71
N LEU A 625 11.82 -3.50 3.82
CA LEU A 625 12.55 -4.23 4.84
C LEU A 625 12.22 -5.71 4.68
N ARG A 626 13.21 -6.52 4.31
CA ARG A 626 13.07 -7.94 4.00
C ARG A 626 13.56 -8.83 5.12
N ASP A 627 12.86 -9.93 5.35
CA ASP A 627 13.37 -11.07 6.08
C ASP A 627 14.43 -11.79 5.20
N PRO A 628 15.69 -11.94 5.62
CA PRO A 628 16.73 -12.61 4.83
C PRO A 628 16.53 -14.12 4.71
N VAL A 629 15.79 -14.75 5.63
CA VAL A 629 15.50 -16.19 5.60
C VAL A 629 14.36 -16.49 4.64
N GLN A 630 13.33 -15.65 4.66
CA GLN A 630 12.15 -15.83 3.81
C GLN A 630 12.21 -15.02 2.52
N ASP A 631 13.14 -14.09 2.34
CA ASP A 631 13.16 -13.13 1.23
C ASP A 631 11.80 -12.43 0.99
N ARG A 632 11.10 -12.11 2.09
CA ARG A 632 9.78 -11.47 2.09
C ARG A 632 9.86 -10.08 2.67
N ILE A 633 9.13 -9.15 2.07
CA ILE A 633 8.96 -7.81 2.65
C ILE A 633 8.14 -7.95 3.93
N LEU A 634 8.68 -7.50 5.06
CA LEU A 634 7.96 -7.41 6.33
C LEU A 634 7.32 -6.04 6.51
N ALA A 635 8.01 -5.00 6.04
CA ALA A 635 7.56 -3.62 6.15
C ALA A 635 8.07 -2.77 5.00
N ASN A 636 7.29 -1.76 4.64
CA ASN A 636 7.73 -0.66 3.78
C ASN A 636 7.95 0.59 4.63
N LEU A 637 8.93 1.38 4.27
CA LEU A 637 9.44 2.52 5.02
C LEU A 637 9.58 3.73 4.09
N ASP A 638 8.96 4.85 4.44
CA ASP A 638 9.19 6.18 3.85
C ASP A 638 10.07 6.98 4.79
N ILE A 639 11.31 7.22 4.37
CA ILE A 639 12.19 8.16 5.04
C ILE A 639 12.20 9.49 4.29
N ARG A 640 12.18 10.58 5.06
CA ARG A 640 12.25 11.93 4.53
C ARG A 640 13.43 12.68 5.10
N ARG A 641 14.03 13.50 4.25
CA ARG A 641 15.08 14.43 4.62
C ARG A 641 14.50 15.58 5.44
N GLN A 642 15.07 15.83 6.60
CA GLN A 642 14.84 17.05 7.39
C GLN A 642 16.19 17.68 7.74
N THR A 643 16.19 18.89 8.31
CA THR A 643 17.39 19.71 8.56
C THR A 643 18.44 19.07 9.47
N GLY A 644 18.13 17.94 10.13
CA GLY A 644 19.03 17.18 11.01
C GLY A 644 19.38 15.76 10.55
N GLY A 645 18.95 15.35 9.35
CA GLY A 645 19.20 14.00 8.83
C GLY A 645 17.93 13.33 8.28
N TRP A 646 17.93 12.00 8.31
CA TRP A 646 16.82 11.19 7.82
C TRP A 646 15.82 10.89 8.93
N HIS A 647 14.53 10.94 8.61
CA HIS A 647 13.47 10.63 9.55
C HIS A 647 12.43 9.71 8.93
N VAL A 648 11.96 8.75 9.72
CA VAL A 648 10.82 7.89 9.35
C VAL A 648 9.56 8.76 9.30
N SER A 649 9.04 8.98 8.10
CA SER A 649 7.74 9.65 7.91
C SER A 649 6.59 8.66 7.98
N ASP A 650 6.77 7.47 7.39
CA ASP A 650 5.80 6.38 7.52
C ASP A 650 6.52 5.03 7.52
N LEU A 651 5.98 4.08 8.28
CA LEU A 651 6.49 2.72 8.39
C LEU A 651 5.30 1.78 8.58
N ARG A 652 5.11 0.86 7.63
CA ARG A 652 3.91 0.01 7.58
C ARG A 652 4.25 -1.44 7.31
N ALA A 653 3.61 -2.34 8.05
CA ALA A 653 3.54 -3.74 7.66
C ALA A 653 2.53 -3.93 6.52
N ARG A 654 2.40 -5.19 6.09
CA ARG A 654 1.43 -5.61 5.08
C ARG A 654 0.00 -5.22 5.52
N PHE A 655 -0.81 -4.74 4.58
CA PHE A 655 -2.17 -4.23 4.75
C PHE A 655 -2.34 -3.07 5.75
N ASN A 656 -1.26 -2.30 5.99
CA ASN A 656 -1.20 -1.28 7.04
C ASN A 656 -1.32 -1.84 8.47
N ASP A 657 -1.05 -3.13 8.66
CA ASP A 657 -0.98 -3.74 9.98
C ASP A 657 0.12 -3.05 10.83
N SER A 658 -0.07 -3.07 12.15
CA SER A 658 0.93 -2.57 13.09
C SER A 658 2.11 -3.53 13.19
N LEU A 659 3.32 -2.97 13.16
CA LEU A 659 4.55 -3.69 13.51
C LEU A 659 4.72 -3.74 15.03
N ASP A 660 5.54 -4.70 15.48
CA ASP A 660 6.00 -4.75 16.85
C ASP A 660 6.64 -3.41 17.29
N ALA A 661 6.31 -2.95 18.50
CA ALA A 661 6.70 -1.62 18.97
C ALA A 661 8.22 -1.49 19.17
N ASP A 662 8.89 -2.56 19.57
CA ASP A 662 10.34 -2.57 19.78
C ASP A 662 11.05 -2.52 18.43
N LEU A 663 10.57 -3.28 17.45
CA LEU A 663 11.07 -3.22 16.07
C LEU A 663 10.91 -1.81 15.46
N VAL A 664 9.78 -1.15 15.68
CA VAL A 664 9.54 0.23 15.23
C VAL A 664 10.51 1.20 15.87
N ALA A 665 10.76 1.08 17.18
CA ALA A 665 11.73 1.92 17.89
C ALA A 665 13.16 1.71 17.37
N HIS A 666 13.51 0.45 17.07
CA HIS A 666 14.80 0.06 16.52
C HIS A 666 15.05 0.66 15.13
N ILE A 667 14.07 0.51 14.21
CA ILE A 667 14.13 1.09 12.86
C ILE A 667 14.23 2.61 12.92
N LYS A 668 13.46 3.28 13.78
CA LYS A 668 13.54 4.74 13.95
C LYS A 668 14.91 5.20 14.42
N THR A 669 15.53 4.44 15.33
CA THR A 669 16.88 4.73 15.84
C THR A 669 17.93 4.55 14.73
N TRP A 670 17.83 3.48 13.95
CA TRP A 670 18.71 3.23 12.81
C TRP A 670 18.60 4.31 11.73
N VAL A 671 17.38 4.69 11.33
CA VAL A 671 17.18 5.76 10.33
C VAL A 671 17.77 7.10 10.79
N ALA A 672 17.62 7.43 12.08
CA ALA A 672 18.20 8.64 12.66
C ALA A 672 19.74 8.63 12.68
N ALA A 673 20.37 7.45 12.61
CA ALA A 673 21.82 7.28 12.56
C ALA A 673 22.39 7.29 11.12
N LEU A 674 21.54 7.35 10.09
CA LEU A 674 21.99 7.44 8.70
C LEU A 674 22.76 8.76 8.47
N PRO A 675 23.79 8.77 7.59
CA PRO A 675 24.59 9.96 7.36
C PRO A 675 23.74 11.16 6.96
N ALA A 676 23.99 12.30 7.60
CA ALA A 676 23.30 13.55 7.27
C ALA A 676 23.74 14.02 5.87
N PRO A 677 22.80 14.35 4.99
CA PRO A 677 23.11 14.67 3.61
C PRO A 677 23.79 16.03 3.46
N ALA A 678 24.79 16.10 2.56
CA ALA A 678 25.49 17.35 2.28
C ALA A 678 24.49 18.39 1.72
N PRO A 679 24.60 19.69 2.08
CA PRO A 679 23.76 20.73 1.51
C PRO A 679 23.92 20.71 -0.02
N PRO A 680 22.84 20.68 -0.81
CA PRO A 680 22.96 20.65 -2.27
C PRO A 680 23.70 21.90 -2.75
N GLU A 681 24.66 21.73 -3.66
CA GLU A 681 25.25 22.86 -4.38
C GLU A 681 24.11 23.60 -5.12
N PRO A 682 24.10 24.95 -5.09
CA PRO A 682 23.11 25.72 -5.82
C PRO A 682 23.24 25.43 -7.32
N GLU A 683 22.19 24.87 -7.92
CA GLU A 683 22.13 24.65 -9.37
C GLU A 683 22.37 25.98 -10.10
N PRO A 684 23.27 26.02 -11.11
CA PRO A 684 23.43 27.18 -11.97
C PRO A 684 22.11 27.50 -12.67
N LEU A 685 21.69 28.77 -12.62
CA LEU A 685 20.52 29.26 -13.35
C LEU A 685 20.71 29.06 -14.85
N GLU A 686 20.13 28.01 -15.41
CA GLU A 686 20.01 27.89 -16.87
C GLU A 686 19.00 28.90 -17.41
N PRO A 687 19.29 29.58 -18.54
CA PRO A 687 18.38 30.54 -19.14
C PRO A 687 17.12 29.84 -19.68
N ALA A 688 15.95 30.32 -19.24
CA ALA A 688 14.66 29.75 -19.62
C ALA A 688 14.46 29.71 -21.15
N PRO A 689 14.07 28.58 -21.75
CA PRO A 689 13.75 28.52 -23.16
C PRO A 689 12.43 29.27 -23.46
N PRO A 690 12.26 29.85 -24.67
CA PRO A 690 11.06 30.61 -25.00
C PRO A 690 9.83 29.70 -25.07
N THR A 691 8.75 30.15 -24.41
CA THR A 691 7.47 29.44 -24.35
C THR A 691 6.78 29.44 -25.72
N ARG A 692 6.67 28.27 -26.36
CA ARG A 692 5.83 28.09 -27.54
C ARG A 692 4.36 28.09 -27.14
N ALA A 693 3.61 29.07 -27.63
CA ALA A 693 2.16 29.16 -27.49
C ALA A 693 1.48 28.00 -28.25
N ARG A 694 0.86 27.06 -27.53
CA ARG A 694 -0.14 26.15 -28.12
C ARG A 694 -1.52 26.80 -28.03
N GLY A 695 -1.99 27.27 -29.18
CA GLY A 695 -3.36 27.72 -29.40
C GLY A 695 -4.37 26.60 -29.09
N GLY A 696 -5.48 26.99 -28.46
CA GLY A 696 -6.54 26.08 -28.03
C GLY A 696 -7.78 26.06 -28.92
N SER A 697 -8.63 25.07 -28.66
CA SER A 697 -10.07 25.00 -28.98
C SER A 697 -10.61 23.86 -28.08
N ARG A 698 -11.68 23.93 -27.28
CA ARG A 698 -12.84 24.82 -27.21
C ARG A 698 -13.52 24.71 -25.81
N ARG A 699 -13.84 25.87 -25.24
CA ARG A 699 -15.00 26.27 -24.37
C ARG A 699 -15.51 25.39 -23.20
N THR A 700 -15.44 25.96 -22.01
CA THR A 700 -16.62 26.30 -21.18
C THR A 700 -16.48 27.72 -20.60
N ALA A 701 -17.54 28.52 -20.74
CA ALA A 701 -17.57 29.96 -20.51
C ALA A 701 -18.21 30.29 -19.15
N ALA A 702 -17.44 30.13 -18.06
CA ALA A 702 -17.78 30.72 -16.78
C ALA A 702 -16.55 31.48 -16.24
N ALA A 703 -16.64 32.81 -16.27
CA ALA A 703 -15.75 33.79 -15.63
C ALA A 703 -14.23 33.60 -15.87
N ARG A 704 -13.74 33.91 -17.09
CA ARG A 704 -12.32 34.26 -17.23
C ARG A 704 -12.13 35.69 -16.75
N LEU A 705 -11.34 35.87 -15.69
CA LEU A 705 -10.85 37.19 -15.28
C LEU A 705 -10.10 37.85 -16.45
N PRO A 706 -10.22 39.17 -16.64
CA PRO A 706 -9.49 39.90 -17.68
C PRO A 706 -7.99 39.63 -17.56
N ALA A 707 -7.34 39.40 -18.71
CA ALA A 707 -5.90 39.12 -18.75
C ALA A 707 -5.09 40.30 -18.18
N ASP A 708 -5.54 41.52 -18.44
CA ASP A 708 -4.88 42.75 -17.97
C ASP A 708 -5.00 42.94 -16.45
N LEU A 709 -6.16 42.61 -15.85
CA LEU A 709 -6.32 42.58 -14.39
C LEU A 709 -5.33 41.58 -13.77
N THR A 710 -5.22 40.39 -14.36
CA THR A 710 -4.35 39.35 -13.79
C THR A 710 -2.87 39.70 -13.93
N ARG A 711 -2.48 40.33 -15.05
CA ARG A 711 -1.11 40.80 -15.28
C ARG A 711 -0.77 41.98 -14.36
N GLY A 712 -1.69 42.95 -14.23
CA GLY A 712 -1.53 44.11 -13.35
C GLY A 712 -1.37 43.70 -11.88
N LEU A 713 -2.22 42.80 -11.39
CA LEU A 713 -2.11 42.30 -10.01
C LEU A 713 -0.82 41.50 -9.78
N ALA A 714 -0.41 40.65 -10.71
CA ALA A 714 0.85 39.92 -10.59
C ALA A 714 2.06 40.88 -10.50
N ALA A 715 2.09 41.93 -11.33
CA ALA A 715 3.16 42.92 -11.32
C ALA A 715 3.22 43.73 -10.00
N GLU A 716 2.07 44.14 -9.45
CA GLU A 716 2.02 44.82 -8.15
C GLU A 716 2.41 43.89 -7.00
N VAL A 717 2.00 42.62 -7.04
CA VAL A 717 2.38 41.61 -6.05
C VAL A 717 3.89 41.35 -6.07
N GLU A 718 4.49 41.17 -7.25
CA GLU A 718 5.93 40.97 -7.39
C GLU A 718 6.72 42.17 -6.82
N ARG A 719 6.27 43.40 -7.12
CA ARG A 719 6.88 44.62 -6.57
C ARG A 719 6.79 44.68 -5.04
N GLU A 720 5.64 44.32 -4.48
CA GLU A 720 5.45 44.32 -3.03
C GLU A 720 6.23 43.22 -2.32
N LEU A 721 6.29 42.01 -2.90
CA LEU A 721 7.08 40.90 -2.36
C LEU A 721 8.58 41.21 -2.33
N ALA A 722 9.08 42.03 -3.25
CA ALA A 722 10.45 42.52 -3.27
C ALA A 722 10.72 43.66 -2.26
N SER A 723 9.71 44.18 -1.56
CA SER A 723 9.88 45.29 -0.63
C SER A 723 10.67 44.91 0.64
N THR A 724 11.40 45.87 1.20
CA THR A 724 12.14 45.71 2.46
C THR A 724 11.22 45.42 3.65
N ALA A 725 9.97 45.91 3.60
CA ALA A 725 8.94 45.65 4.59
C ALA A 725 8.51 44.16 4.62
N VAL A 726 8.32 43.55 3.44
CA VAL A 726 8.03 42.11 3.33
C VAL A 726 9.19 41.26 3.83
N ALA A 727 10.42 41.61 3.46
CA ALA A 727 11.62 40.92 3.96
C ALA A 727 11.74 41.00 5.50
N ALA A 728 11.44 42.17 6.10
CA ALA A 728 11.45 42.34 7.55
C ALA A 728 10.36 41.52 8.25
N ALA A 729 9.13 41.52 7.71
CA ALA A 729 8.04 40.72 8.26
C ALA A 729 8.33 39.22 8.20
N ARG A 730 8.88 38.72 7.09
CA ARG A 730 9.28 37.32 6.95
C ARG A 730 10.34 36.92 7.98
N ARG A 731 11.33 37.78 8.27
CA ARG A 731 12.30 37.52 9.36
C ARG A 731 11.63 37.39 10.72
N THR A 732 10.63 38.21 11.03
CA THR A 732 9.84 38.06 12.27
C THR A 732 9.06 36.75 12.28
N TYR A 733 8.51 36.31 11.14
CA TYR A 733 7.84 35.01 11.02
C TYR A 733 8.79 33.83 11.15
N VAL A 734 10.04 33.93 10.70
CA VAL A 734 11.07 32.92 10.98
C VAL A 734 11.28 32.79 12.48
N VAL A 735 11.43 33.91 13.22
CA VAL A 735 11.60 33.88 14.68
C VAL A 735 10.40 33.26 15.38
N LEU A 736 9.17 33.56 14.92
CA LEU A 736 7.96 32.91 15.42
C LEU A 736 7.95 31.40 15.12
N ALA A 737 8.28 31.02 13.88
CA ALA A 737 8.28 29.65 13.41
C ALA A 737 9.35 28.77 14.07
N ARG A 738 10.41 29.36 14.67
CA ARG A 738 11.37 28.62 15.51
C ARG A 738 10.70 27.83 16.63
N GLY A 739 9.58 28.33 17.17
CA GLY A 739 8.77 27.66 18.19
C GLY A 739 8.06 26.39 17.70
N LEU A 740 8.07 26.10 16.40
CA LEU A 740 7.62 24.82 15.84
C LEU A 740 8.66 23.70 16.00
N GLY A 741 9.88 24.03 16.43
CA GLY A 741 10.92 23.07 16.79
C GLY A 741 10.73 22.47 18.19
N ARG A 742 11.56 21.48 18.55
CA ARG A 742 11.53 20.87 19.88
C ARG A 742 12.41 21.65 20.85
N ALA A 743 12.17 21.49 22.16
CA ALA A 743 13.03 22.09 23.19
C ALA A 743 14.50 21.68 22.96
N GLY A 744 15.38 22.68 22.84
CA GLY A 744 16.81 22.51 22.53
C GLY A 744 17.18 22.49 21.04
N HIS A 745 16.20 22.37 20.13
CA HIS A 745 16.43 22.34 18.67
C HIS A 745 15.37 23.20 17.95
N PRO A 746 15.56 24.53 17.88
CA PRO A 746 14.61 25.42 17.22
C PRO A 746 14.51 25.11 15.73
N ALA A 747 13.31 25.20 15.17
CA ALA A 747 13.11 24.98 13.75
C ALA A 747 13.76 26.13 12.95
N ASP A 748 14.61 25.80 12.00
CA ASP A 748 15.23 26.80 11.11
C ASP A 748 14.53 26.75 9.76
N PHE A 749 13.77 27.80 9.47
CA PHE A 749 13.02 27.95 8.23
C PHE A 749 13.61 29.09 7.41
N GLU A 750 13.75 28.86 6.11
CA GLU A 750 13.92 29.96 5.17
C GLU A 750 12.72 30.94 5.26
N PRO A 751 12.92 32.25 5.01
CA PRO A 751 11.89 33.27 5.19
C PRO A 751 10.55 32.98 4.49
N GLU A 752 10.58 32.32 3.33
CA GLU A 752 9.38 31.94 2.58
C GLU A 752 8.72 30.68 3.13
N ALA A 753 9.53 29.70 3.53
CA ALA A 753 9.08 28.45 4.12
C ALA A 753 8.40 28.68 5.48
N ALA A 754 8.88 29.65 6.27
CA ALA A 754 8.28 30.04 7.54
C ALA A 754 6.82 30.47 7.40
N VAL A 755 6.49 31.23 6.34
CA VAL A 755 5.11 31.66 6.07
C VAL A 755 4.22 30.46 5.75
N ILE A 756 4.70 29.51 4.95
CA ILE A 756 3.93 28.31 4.60
C ILE A 756 3.75 27.39 5.81
N ALA A 757 4.76 27.25 6.66
CA ALA A 757 4.69 26.48 7.89
C ALA A 757 3.63 27.06 8.84
N LEU A 758 3.65 28.37 9.08
CA LEU A 758 2.68 29.06 9.92
C LEU A 758 1.25 28.95 9.34
N LYS A 759 1.09 29.07 8.02
CA LYS A 759 -0.21 28.97 7.35
C LYS A 759 -0.91 27.62 7.60
N ARG A 760 -0.15 26.54 7.78
CA ARG A 760 -0.69 25.18 7.97
C ARG A 760 -1.20 24.93 9.38
N LEU A 761 -0.92 25.82 10.32
CA LEU A 761 -1.32 25.66 11.71
C LEU A 761 -2.81 25.91 11.90
N ARG A 762 -3.40 25.18 12.84
CA ARG A 762 -4.78 25.39 13.31
C ARG A 762 -4.85 26.69 14.14
N PRO A 763 -6.04 27.29 14.31
CA PRO A 763 -6.18 28.52 15.11
C PRO A 763 -5.65 28.40 16.55
N ALA A 764 -5.91 27.27 17.23
CA ALA A 764 -5.41 27.03 18.59
C ALA A 764 -3.87 26.94 18.65
N GLU A 765 -3.25 26.32 17.64
CA GLU A 765 -1.79 26.19 17.56
C GLU A 765 -1.12 27.55 17.36
N HIS A 766 -1.75 28.49 16.65
CA HIS A 766 -1.27 29.87 16.56
C HIS A 766 -1.26 30.57 17.92
N VAL A 767 -2.29 30.34 18.77
CA VAL A 767 -2.36 30.92 20.12
C VAL A 767 -1.23 30.42 20.99
N ASP A 768 -1.01 29.11 21.03
CA ASP A 768 0.06 28.51 21.82
C ASP A 768 1.45 28.90 21.31
N LEU A 769 1.64 28.96 20.00
CA LEU A 769 2.89 29.38 19.39
C LEU A 769 3.21 30.84 19.70
N VAL A 770 2.23 31.75 19.57
CA VAL A 770 2.41 33.16 19.91
C VAL A 770 2.68 33.32 21.41
N ARG A 771 1.91 32.65 22.28
CA ARG A 771 2.15 32.66 23.74
C ARG A 771 3.58 32.23 24.07
N THR A 772 4.04 31.13 23.47
CA THR A 772 5.38 30.58 23.70
C THR A 772 6.46 31.52 23.20
N ALA A 773 6.31 32.07 22.00
CA ALA A 773 7.27 33.01 21.43
C ALA A 773 7.38 34.30 22.26
N LEU A 774 6.25 34.82 22.76
CA LEU A 774 6.25 35.99 23.66
C LEU A 774 6.96 35.67 24.99
N ALA A 775 6.77 34.46 25.53
CA ALA A 775 7.45 34.01 26.76
C ALA A 775 8.98 33.85 26.55
N THR A 776 9.41 33.41 25.36
CA THR A 776 10.83 33.23 25.01
C THR A 776 11.51 34.48 24.47
N GLY A 777 10.80 35.61 24.43
CA GLY A 777 11.39 36.94 24.20
C GLY A 777 11.08 37.59 22.85
N LEU A 778 10.24 37.00 22.00
CA LEU A 778 9.70 37.72 20.83
C LEU A 778 8.84 38.90 21.32
N GLY A 779 9.14 40.11 20.86
CA GLY A 779 8.41 41.30 21.28
C GLY A 779 7.03 41.41 20.61
N ALA A 780 5.98 41.67 21.39
CA ALA A 780 4.63 41.86 20.87
C ALA A 780 4.54 42.98 19.83
N SER A 781 5.28 44.09 20.01
CA SER A 781 5.37 45.18 19.03
C SER A 781 6.02 44.73 17.71
N ALA A 782 7.06 43.89 17.74
CA ALA A 782 7.69 43.39 16.51
C ALA A 782 6.73 42.49 15.73
N LEU A 783 6.01 41.61 16.43
CA LEU A 783 4.98 40.76 15.83
C LEU A 783 3.79 41.59 15.30
N TRP A 784 3.40 42.65 16.02
CA TRP A 784 2.37 43.60 15.60
C TRP A 784 2.74 44.32 14.30
N HIS A 785 3.97 44.81 14.18
CA HIS A 785 4.44 45.48 12.97
C HIS A 785 4.61 44.51 11.79
N ALA A 786 5.13 43.30 12.01
CA ALA A 786 5.22 42.28 10.97
C ALA A 786 3.83 41.93 10.43
N THR A 787 2.85 41.75 11.32
CA THR A 787 1.44 41.54 10.97
C THR A 787 0.73 42.80 10.48
N ARG A 788 1.40 43.92 10.21
CA ARG A 788 0.82 45.03 9.43
C ARG A 788 1.16 44.90 7.94
N VAL A 789 2.18 44.12 7.59
CA VAL A 789 2.60 43.92 6.21
C VAL A 789 1.63 42.95 5.53
N ARG A 790 0.90 43.44 4.52
CA ARG A 790 -0.10 42.70 3.74
C ARG A 790 0.17 42.87 2.25
N PRO A 791 1.16 42.16 1.66
CA PRO A 791 1.57 42.39 0.28
C PRO A 791 0.42 42.24 -0.72
N LEU A 792 -0.52 41.31 -0.50
CA LEU A 792 -1.66 41.17 -1.41
C LEU A 792 -2.65 42.34 -1.25
N THR A 793 -2.95 42.73 -0.01
CA THR A 793 -3.82 43.88 0.25
C THR A 793 -3.23 45.19 -0.29
N THR A 794 -1.92 45.41 -0.15
CA THR A 794 -1.23 46.57 -0.72
C THR A 794 -1.28 46.55 -2.25
N ALA A 795 -1.01 45.39 -2.86
CA ALA A 795 -1.05 45.24 -4.31
C ALA A 795 -2.46 45.49 -4.88
N VAL A 796 -3.51 44.97 -4.23
CA VAL A 796 -4.90 45.24 -4.60
C VAL A 796 -5.24 46.72 -4.47
N GLY A 797 -4.74 47.40 -3.43
CA GLY A 797 -4.96 48.84 -3.22
C GLY A 797 -4.34 49.75 -4.29
N ARG A 798 -3.28 49.27 -4.97
CA ARG A 798 -2.57 50.01 -6.03
C ARG A 798 -3.05 49.72 -7.45
N LEU A 799 -3.97 48.77 -7.62
CA LEU A 799 -4.61 48.55 -8.92
C LEU A 799 -5.39 49.79 -9.37
N ASP A 800 -5.54 49.95 -10.68
CA ASP A 800 -6.38 51.00 -11.26
C ASP A 800 -7.80 50.93 -10.69
N PRO A 801 -8.48 52.07 -10.42
CA PRO A 801 -9.83 52.07 -9.85
C PRO A 801 -10.82 51.18 -10.61
N ALA A 802 -10.78 51.21 -11.95
CA ALA A 802 -11.62 50.38 -12.82
C ALA A 802 -11.34 48.87 -12.69
N GLN A 803 -10.12 48.48 -12.28
CA GLN A 803 -9.72 47.09 -12.04
C GLN A 803 -10.08 46.63 -10.63
N ARG A 804 -10.10 47.53 -9.64
CA ARG A 804 -10.51 47.23 -8.26
C ARG A 804 -11.99 46.92 -8.12
N GLU A 805 -12.84 47.57 -8.92
CA GLU A 805 -14.30 47.36 -8.92
C GLU A 805 -14.73 46.07 -9.64
N TYR A 806 -13.82 45.45 -10.41
CA TYR A 806 -14.10 44.22 -11.15
C TYR A 806 -14.22 42.99 -10.25
N ASP A 807 -15.23 42.13 -10.49
CA ASP A 807 -15.45 40.79 -9.88
C ASP A 807 -15.16 40.68 -8.37
N ARG A 808 -15.44 41.74 -7.60
CA ARG A 808 -15.21 41.80 -6.15
C ARG A 808 -13.76 41.46 -5.78
N VAL A 809 -12.77 41.92 -6.54
CA VAL A 809 -11.32 41.71 -6.27
C VAL A 809 -10.93 42.12 -4.83
N ALA A 810 -11.62 43.11 -4.24
CA ALA A 810 -11.48 43.46 -2.83
C ALA A 810 -11.74 42.30 -1.84
N THR A 811 -12.45 41.24 -2.24
CA THR A 811 -12.68 40.05 -1.39
C THR A 811 -11.43 39.19 -1.22
N LEU A 812 -10.40 39.36 -2.06
CA LEU A 812 -9.09 38.71 -1.92
C LEU A 812 -8.38 39.07 -0.60
N THR A 813 -8.72 40.20 0.00
CA THR A 813 -8.08 40.73 1.21
C THR A 813 -8.85 40.38 2.48
N GLY A 814 -10.05 39.80 2.36
CA GLY A 814 -10.93 39.47 3.48
C GLY A 814 -10.72 38.06 4.06
N PRO A 815 -11.19 37.79 5.29
CA PRO A 815 -11.10 36.48 5.94
C PRO A 815 -12.17 35.45 5.50
N GLY A 816 -13.06 35.81 4.57
CA GLY A 816 -14.18 34.97 4.13
C GLY A 816 -13.83 33.99 3.00
N PRO A 817 -14.68 32.97 2.75
CA PRO A 817 -14.45 32.01 1.67
C PRO A 817 -14.44 32.69 0.31
N LEU A 818 -13.39 32.44 -0.49
CA LEU A 818 -13.24 33.04 -1.81
C LEU A 818 -14.19 32.39 -2.86
N PRO A 819 -14.84 33.21 -3.71
CA PRO A 819 -15.52 32.75 -4.91
C PRO A 819 -14.62 31.87 -5.80
N ARG A 820 -15.22 30.97 -6.60
CA ARG A 820 -14.48 29.98 -7.41
C ARG A 820 -13.52 30.63 -8.42
N SER A 821 -13.89 31.78 -9.01
CA SER A 821 -13.06 32.56 -9.93
C SER A 821 -11.79 33.10 -9.24
N LEU A 822 -11.94 33.68 -8.05
CA LEU A 822 -10.84 34.24 -7.26
C LEU A 822 -9.95 33.16 -6.62
N ARG A 823 -10.50 31.97 -6.31
CA ARG A 823 -9.69 30.80 -5.89
C ARG A 823 -8.66 30.37 -6.93
N ALA A 824 -8.99 30.47 -8.22
CA ALA A 824 -8.05 30.16 -9.28
C ALA A 824 -6.95 31.22 -9.40
N LEU A 825 -7.26 32.48 -9.08
CA LEU A 825 -6.33 33.61 -9.12
C LEU A 825 -5.27 33.50 -8.02
N VAL A 826 -5.66 33.26 -6.76
CA VAL A 826 -4.74 33.14 -5.62
C VAL A 826 -3.86 31.88 -5.65
N ARG A 827 -4.18 30.91 -6.51
CA ARG A 827 -3.37 29.70 -6.74
C ARG A 827 -2.30 29.89 -7.81
N ARG A 828 -2.26 31.04 -8.49
CA ARG A 828 -1.21 31.35 -9.45
C ARG A 828 0.10 31.60 -8.71
N ALA A 829 1.19 31.01 -9.20
CA ALA A 829 2.51 31.08 -8.58
C ALA A 829 2.94 32.52 -8.19
N ALA A 830 2.65 33.52 -9.04
CA ALA A 830 2.98 34.91 -8.77
C ALA A 830 2.19 35.55 -7.60
N ILE A 831 1.01 35.04 -7.24
CA ILE A 831 0.10 35.64 -6.24
C ILE A 831 0.09 34.85 -4.93
N THR A 832 0.27 33.52 -5.00
CA THR A 832 0.22 32.60 -3.86
C THR A 832 1.07 33.04 -2.66
N PRO A 833 2.34 33.51 -2.81
CA PRO A 833 3.16 33.89 -1.67
C PRO A 833 2.61 35.10 -0.90
N ALA A 834 2.10 36.11 -1.61
CA ALA A 834 1.51 37.30 -0.99
C ALA A 834 0.19 36.96 -0.28
N HIS A 835 -0.64 36.11 -0.90
CA HIS A 835 -1.87 35.62 -0.25
C HIS A 835 -1.58 34.85 1.04
N ALA A 836 -0.56 33.98 1.03
CA ALA A 836 -0.16 33.22 2.21
C ALA A 836 0.31 34.14 3.36
N MET A 837 1.06 35.20 3.06
CA MET A 837 1.47 36.19 4.07
C MET A 837 0.26 36.92 4.67
N ASP A 838 -0.69 37.34 3.84
CA ASP A 838 -1.91 38.01 4.32
C ASP A 838 -2.77 37.10 5.23
N GLU A 839 -2.87 35.81 4.92
CA GLU A 839 -3.59 34.83 5.75
C GLU A 839 -2.89 34.59 7.09
N VAL A 840 -1.58 34.31 7.09
CA VAL A 840 -0.79 34.09 8.30
C VAL A 840 -0.90 35.28 9.23
N ALA A 841 -0.82 36.47 8.66
CA ALA A 841 -0.80 37.66 9.47
C ALA A 841 -2.16 37.98 10.12
N ARG A 842 -3.28 37.64 9.45
CA ARG A 842 -4.62 37.65 10.06
C ARG A 842 -4.74 36.60 11.16
N ALA A 843 -4.29 35.36 10.90
CA ALA A 843 -4.33 34.29 11.90
C ALA A 843 -3.55 34.65 13.18
N ILE A 844 -2.39 35.30 13.04
CA ILE A 844 -1.61 35.81 14.17
C ILE A 844 -2.35 36.94 14.89
N ARG A 845 -3.02 37.86 14.19
CA ARG A 845 -3.83 38.92 14.82
C ARG A 845 -4.98 38.34 15.63
N THR A 846 -5.68 37.35 15.09
CA THR A 846 -6.70 36.60 15.84
C THR A 846 -6.11 35.89 17.06
N ALA A 847 -4.92 35.30 16.94
CA ALA A 847 -4.24 34.66 18.06
C ALA A 847 -3.81 35.66 19.16
N ILE A 848 -3.34 36.86 18.78
CA ILE A 848 -3.06 37.96 19.71
C ILE A 848 -4.35 38.37 20.44
N GLY A 849 -5.48 38.44 19.72
CA GLY A 849 -6.79 38.73 20.32
C GLY A 849 -7.25 37.68 21.33
N ALA A 850 -7.07 36.39 21.03
CA ALA A 850 -7.35 35.30 21.97
C ALA A 850 -6.46 35.37 23.23
N LEU A 851 -5.30 36.02 23.15
CA LEU A 851 -4.38 36.26 24.27
C LEU A 851 -4.59 37.63 24.96
N ALA A 852 -5.64 38.39 24.63
CA ALA A 852 -5.83 39.75 25.14
C ALA A 852 -5.86 39.85 26.69
N HIS A 853 -6.29 38.78 27.37
CA HIS A 853 -6.31 38.69 28.84
C HIS A 853 -5.12 37.90 29.42
N ASP A 854 -4.21 37.40 28.58
CA ASP A 854 -3.05 36.61 28.99
C ASP A 854 -1.92 37.50 29.53
N GLU A 855 -1.40 37.18 30.72
CA GLU A 855 -0.33 37.95 31.38
C GLU A 855 0.97 38.01 30.54
N ILE A 856 1.23 37.03 29.68
CA ILE A 856 2.43 36.99 28.84
C ILE A 856 2.35 38.08 27.76
N LEU A 857 1.20 38.21 27.09
CA LEU A 857 0.98 39.28 26.12
C LEU A 857 1.05 40.63 26.81
N ALA A 858 0.36 40.78 27.93
CA ALA A 858 0.33 42.03 28.69
C ALA A 858 1.74 42.48 29.12
N ARG A 859 2.56 41.57 29.66
CA ARG A 859 3.96 41.88 30.01
C ARG A 859 4.82 42.23 28.80
N SER A 860 4.63 41.55 27.66
CA SER A 860 5.38 41.83 26.43
C SER A 860 5.04 43.23 25.88
N VAL A 861 3.76 43.61 25.88
CA VAL A 861 3.29 44.95 25.47
C VAL A 861 3.78 46.02 26.45
N ALA A 862 3.67 45.78 27.77
CA ALA A 862 4.11 46.73 28.77
C ALA A 862 5.61 47.06 28.69
N ARG A 863 6.45 46.15 28.17
CA ARG A 863 7.90 46.39 27.95
C ARG A 863 8.18 47.38 26.82
N ARG A 864 7.45 47.29 25.71
CA ARG A 864 7.56 48.19 24.53
C ARG A 864 6.16 48.58 24.06
N PRO A 865 5.48 49.49 24.78
CA PRO A 865 4.11 49.88 24.44
C PRO A 865 4.11 50.71 23.14
N ALA A 866 3.11 50.47 22.30
CA ALA A 866 2.84 51.28 21.11
C ALA A 866 1.37 51.75 21.17
N PRO A 867 1.04 53.00 20.80
CA PRO A 867 -0.29 53.55 21.03
C PRO A 867 -1.38 52.73 20.35
N GLU A 868 -1.15 52.33 19.09
CA GLU A 868 -2.10 51.53 18.31
C GLU A 868 -2.39 50.15 18.95
N LEU A 869 -1.35 49.46 19.43
CA LEU A 869 -1.48 48.14 20.06
C LEU A 869 -2.16 48.24 21.44
N VAL A 870 -1.81 49.25 22.23
CA VAL A 870 -2.44 49.50 23.54
C VAL A 870 -3.92 49.84 23.35
N CYS A 871 -4.26 50.72 22.41
CA CYS A 871 -5.65 51.05 22.10
C CYS A 871 -6.43 49.84 21.57
N ALA A 872 -5.85 49.04 20.65
CA ALA A 872 -6.54 47.86 20.11
C ALA A 872 -6.85 46.81 21.18
N LEU A 873 -5.91 46.56 22.12
CA LEU A 873 -6.13 45.65 23.25
C LEU A 873 -7.13 46.20 24.27
N ALA A 874 -7.11 47.50 24.53
CA ALA A 874 -8.08 48.16 25.41
C ALA A 874 -9.50 48.08 24.82
N ILE A 875 -9.66 48.32 23.52
CA ILE A 875 -10.93 48.16 22.81
C ILE A 875 -11.39 46.71 22.88
N ALA A 876 -10.50 45.75 22.59
CA ALA A 876 -10.83 44.31 22.65
C ALA A 876 -11.26 43.87 24.06
N ALA A 877 -10.56 44.30 25.09
CA ALA A 877 -10.91 44.00 26.49
C ALA A 877 -12.22 44.67 26.93
N THR A 878 -12.48 45.90 26.49
CA THR A 878 -13.74 46.61 26.77
C THR A 878 -14.93 45.95 26.09
N CYS A 879 -14.72 45.35 24.91
CA CYS A 879 -15.77 44.67 24.14
C CYS A 879 -15.93 43.18 24.48
N ALA A 880 -15.16 42.63 25.43
CA ALA A 880 -15.23 41.23 25.83
C ALA A 880 -16.53 40.88 26.58
N SER A 881 -16.91 39.59 26.58
CA SER A 881 -18.12 39.10 27.24
C SER A 881 -18.09 39.36 28.77
N PRO A 882 -19.23 39.67 29.43
CA PRO A 882 -19.29 39.97 30.86
C PRO A 882 -18.68 38.91 31.78
N SER A 883 -18.66 37.64 31.37
CA SER A 883 -18.04 36.52 32.09
C SER A 883 -16.50 36.61 32.20
N THR A 884 -15.88 37.57 31.52
CA THR A 884 -14.42 37.70 31.34
C THR A 884 -13.85 38.97 31.99
N MET A 885 -14.65 39.63 32.84
CA MET A 885 -14.32 40.91 33.50
C MET A 885 -13.28 40.79 34.63
N GLU A 886 -12.98 39.57 35.09
CA GLU A 886 -11.95 39.35 36.10
C GLU A 886 -10.56 39.78 35.57
N GLY A 887 -9.84 40.58 36.36
CA GLY A 887 -8.50 41.06 36.00
C GLY A 887 -8.46 42.28 35.08
N LEU A 888 -9.58 42.99 34.85
CA LEU A 888 -9.62 44.29 34.14
C LEU A 888 -9.58 45.48 35.10
N VAL A 889 -8.96 46.59 34.68
CA VAL A 889 -8.90 47.87 35.39
C VAL A 889 -9.59 48.94 34.56
N ARG A 890 -10.39 49.77 35.24
CA ARG A 890 -11.08 50.90 34.63
C ARG A 890 -10.13 52.09 34.47
N VAL A 891 -10.07 52.65 33.27
CA VAL A 891 -9.26 53.82 32.90
C VAL A 891 -10.11 55.09 32.79
N SER A 892 -11.33 54.97 32.26
CA SER A 892 -12.31 56.05 32.23
C SER A 892 -13.63 55.56 32.83
N GLU A 893 -14.36 56.46 33.49
CA GLU A 893 -15.68 56.15 34.02
C GLU A 893 -16.72 55.90 32.92
N PRO A 894 -17.78 55.12 33.19
CA PRO A 894 -18.90 54.96 32.26
C PRO A 894 -19.40 56.31 31.75
N LYS A 895 -19.70 56.38 30.44
CA LYS A 895 -20.16 57.59 29.73
C LYS A 895 -19.13 58.74 29.64
N LYS A 896 -17.88 58.56 30.11
CA LYS A 896 -16.80 59.53 29.89
C LYS A 896 -16.02 59.18 28.63
N VAL A 897 -15.84 60.19 27.77
CA VAL A 897 -15.20 60.04 26.45
C VAL A 897 -13.74 60.50 26.43
N THR A 898 -13.29 61.20 27.48
CA THR A 898 -11.91 61.63 27.65
C THR A 898 -11.12 60.56 28.40
N VAL A 899 -9.98 60.17 27.84
CA VAL A 899 -9.05 59.20 28.43
C VAL A 899 -7.89 59.97 29.09
N PRO A 900 -7.69 59.84 30.41
CA PRO A 900 -6.66 60.60 31.15
C PRO A 900 -5.25 60.16 30.74
N GLY A 901 -4.24 61.04 30.79
CA GLY A 901 -2.85 60.69 30.45
C GLY A 901 -2.13 61.81 29.70
N PHE A 902 -0.86 61.60 29.33
CA PHE A 902 -0.10 62.53 28.49
C PHE A 902 0.35 61.84 27.18
N PRO A 903 -0.16 62.27 26.00
CA PRO A 903 -1.19 63.30 25.81
C PRO A 903 -2.58 62.80 26.25
N ALA A 904 -3.45 63.70 26.71
CA ALA A 904 -4.86 63.38 26.91
C ALA A 904 -5.49 63.09 25.54
N SER A 905 -6.38 62.10 25.46
CA SER A 905 -7.04 61.71 24.19
C SER A 905 -8.54 61.52 24.38
N THR A 906 -9.28 61.57 23.28
CA THR A 906 -10.73 61.39 23.27
C THR A 906 -11.07 60.13 22.48
N LEU A 907 -12.00 59.31 22.98
CA LEU A 907 -12.38 58.02 22.36
C LEU A 907 -13.00 58.20 20.97
N PHE A 908 -13.66 59.34 20.72
CA PHE A 908 -14.41 59.64 19.50
C PHE A 908 -13.78 60.74 18.63
N ASP A 909 -12.52 61.10 18.89
CA ASP A 909 -11.76 61.95 17.97
C ASP A 909 -11.43 61.14 16.70
N GLU A 910 -11.93 61.58 15.54
CA GLU A 910 -11.82 60.87 14.25
C GLU A 910 -10.36 60.62 13.85
N ASP A 911 -9.48 61.59 14.12
CA ASP A 911 -8.04 61.48 13.88
C ASP A 911 -7.27 60.95 15.11
N GLY A 912 -8.00 60.65 16.18
CA GLY A 912 -7.48 60.18 17.46
C GLY A 912 -6.90 58.76 17.40
N PRO A 913 -6.07 58.37 18.39
CA PRO A 913 -5.47 57.04 18.44
C PRO A 913 -6.50 55.91 18.60
N TRP A 914 -7.66 56.20 19.21
CA TRP A 914 -8.74 55.25 19.45
C TRP A 914 -9.50 54.87 18.17
N GLN A 915 -9.92 55.87 17.39
CA GLN A 915 -10.61 55.63 16.12
C GLN A 915 -9.69 54.93 15.11
N ARG A 916 -8.41 55.32 15.06
CA ARG A 916 -7.40 54.64 14.24
C ARG A 916 -7.14 53.18 14.65
N ALA A 917 -7.39 52.82 15.91
CA ALA A 917 -7.20 51.46 16.41
C ALA A 917 -8.43 50.53 16.24
N LEU A 918 -9.61 51.06 15.90
CA LEU A 918 -10.83 50.26 15.74
C LEU A 918 -10.70 49.14 14.68
N PRO A 919 -10.13 49.38 13.48
CA PRO A 919 -9.93 48.30 12.50
C PRO A 919 -8.98 47.21 13.03
N SER A 920 -7.89 47.63 13.69
CA SER A 920 -6.93 46.72 14.31
C SER A 920 -7.57 45.91 15.44
N ALA A 921 -8.47 46.48 16.24
CA ALA A 921 -9.22 45.78 17.29
C ALA A 921 -10.21 44.76 16.71
N ALA A 922 -10.84 45.06 15.58
CA ALA A 922 -11.71 44.11 14.88
C ALA A 922 -10.93 42.88 14.39
N GLU A 923 -9.68 43.04 13.93
CA GLU A 923 -8.82 41.89 13.57
C GLU A 923 -8.44 41.01 14.78
N LEU A 924 -8.50 41.55 16.00
CA LEU A 924 -8.35 40.77 17.25
C LEU A 924 -9.62 40.01 17.62
N GLY A 925 -10.71 40.16 16.85
CA GLY A 925 -12.00 39.55 17.14
C GLY A 925 -12.90 40.39 18.05
N ALA A 926 -12.56 41.65 18.31
CA ALA A 926 -13.41 42.53 19.12
C ALA A 926 -14.71 42.90 18.37
N PRO A 927 -15.89 42.84 19.00
CA PRO A 927 -17.13 43.33 18.42
C PRO A 927 -17.18 44.86 18.49
N VAL A 928 -16.36 45.53 17.67
CA VAL A 928 -16.16 47.00 17.70
C VAL A 928 -17.42 47.82 17.46
N ARG A 929 -18.48 47.23 16.90
CA ARG A 929 -19.79 47.88 16.75
C ARG A 929 -20.44 48.18 18.09
N ASP A 930 -20.15 47.36 19.09
CA ASP A 930 -20.71 47.46 20.43
C ASP A 930 -19.85 48.40 21.31
N PHE A 931 -18.72 48.90 20.80
CA PHE A 931 -17.74 49.65 21.61
C PHE A 931 -18.35 50.88 22.29
N ALA A 932 -19.19 51.65 21.59
CA ALA A 932 -19.85 52.82 22.18
C ALA A 932 -20.80 52.44 23.32
N GLU A 933 -21.55 51.35 23.15
CA GLU A 933 -22.48 50.81 24.16
C GLU A 933 -21.69 50.29 25.39
N ARG A 934 -20.61 49.55 25.15
CA ARG A 934 -19.74 49.01 26.21
C ARG A 934 -19.03 50.10 27.01
N ILE A 935 -18.59 51.18 26.36
CA ILE A 935 -18.04 52.36 27.04
C ILE A 935 -19.12 53.05 27.89
N ALA A 936 -20.37 53.10 27.41
CA ALA A 936 -21.48 53.68 28.18
C ALA A 936 -21.85 52.82 29.40
N GLU A 937 -21.76 51.49 29.31
CA GLU A 937 -22.03 50.55 30.41
C GLU A 937 -20.90 50.48 31.44
N HIS A 938 -19.65 50.37 30.99
CA HIS A 938 -18.53 49.93 31.85
C HIS A 938 -17.36 50.93 31.94
N GLY A 939 -17.33 51.93 31.07
CA GLY A 939 -16.16 52.78 30.86
C GLY A 939 -15.08 52.07 30.07
N LEU A 940 -13.93 52.73 29.85
CA LEU A 940 -12.79 52.11 29.15
C LEU A 940 -12.08 51.14 30.11
N LEU A 941 -11.98 49.88 29.71
CA LEU A 941 -11.33 48.81 30.47
C LEU A 941 -10.03 48.36 29.81
N ILE A 942 -9.03 48.02 30.63
CA ILE A 942 -7.77 47.42 30.19
C ILE A 942 -7.37 46.23 31.06
N PRO A 943 -6.66 45.23 30.53
CA PRO A 943 -6.06 44.18 31.34
C PRO A 943 -5.16 44.73 32.45
N SER A 944 -5.39 44.33 33.70
CA SER A 944 -4.61 44.74 34.88
C SER A 944 -3.12 44.41 34.71
N ALA A 945 -2.80 43.29 34.08
CA ALA A 945 -1.44 42.85 33.80
C ALA A 945 -0.66 43.77 32.82
N LEU A 946 -1.32 44.66 32.08
CA LEU A 946 -0.66 45.70 31.28
C LEU A 946 -0.12 46.84 32.15
N LEU A 947 -0.71 47.03 33.33
CA LEU A 947 -0.36 48.10 34.25
C LEU A 947 0.83 47.68 35.11
N GLY A 948 1.97 48.35 34.91
CA GLY A 948 3.14 48.21 35.77
C GLY A 948 3.10 49.16 36.99
N LYS A 949 4.24 49.28 37.68
CA LYS A 949 4.46 50.28 38.75
C LYS A 949 4.33 51.69 38.15
N GLY A 950 3.17 52.34 38.33
CA GLY A 950 2.85 53.65 37.75
C GLY A 950 1.49 53.76 37.05
N GLY A 951 0.77 52.64 36.89
CA GLY A 951 -0.61 52.63 36.37
C GLY A 951 -0.74 53.13 34.94
N TRP A 952 -1.97 53.50 34.55
CA TRP A 952 -2.30 53.91 33.19
C TRP A 952 -1.50 55.13 32.68
N PRO A 953 -1.32 56.24 33.44
CA PRO A 953 -0.58 57.40 32.93
C PRO A 953 0.86 57.09 32.51
N ALA A 954 1.54 56.23 33.26
CA ALA A 954 2.92 55.82 32.96
C ALA A 954 3.02 54.91 31.72
N LEU A 955 2.05 54.00 31.53
CA LEU A 955 1.96 53.17 30.33
C LEU A 955 1.68 54.04 29.09
N TRP A 956 0.70 54.94 29.19
CA TRP A 956 0.26 55.79 28.10
C TRP A 956 1.34 56.78 27.66
N GLN A 957 2.01 57.45 28.61
CA GLN A 957 3.13 58.35 28.30
C GLN A 957 4.27 57.61 27.61
N ARG A 958 4.58 56.37 28.02
CA ARG A 958 5.62 55.55 27.38
C ARG A 958 5.24 55.08 25.99
N ALA A 959 3.95 54.88 25.70
CA ALA A 959 3.50 54.52 24.36
C ALA A 959 3.69 55.68 23.36
N HIS A 960 3.61 56.93 23.83
CA HIS A 960 3.72 58.14 23.02
C HIS A 960 5.13 58.76 22.98
N ARG A 961 6.14 58.08 23.54
CA ARG A 961 7.57 58.40 23.38
C ARG A 961 8.15 57.55 22.27
#